data_AF-A0A2T4YN64-F1
#
_entry.id   AF-A0A2T4YN64-F1
#
_cell.length_a   1.000
_cell.length_b   1.000
_cell.length_c   1.000
_cell.angle_alpha   90.00
_cell.angle_beta   90.00
_cell.angle_gamma   90.00
#
_symmetry.space_group_name_H-M   'P 1'
#
loop_
_entity.id
_entity.type
_entity.pdbx_description
1 polymer ?
#
loop_
_entity_poly.entity_id
_entity_poly.type
_entity_poly.pdbx_seq_one_letter_code
_entity_poly.pdbx_strand_id
1 'polypeptide(L)'
;MISLLLGIKVGGAALSATGAGYGLAAKRRSFNTKKRLDKLLEEAAAGKFVSQFTRAELANTINGYIQPSCSPTDPTNSDDEAYLSDIREPVFNYMDRAVLDSSSRNYIILLADSGMGKTSFCISYRSHLLKAHPSQDVALISLTHPECDRHISRIKSKSTCILLLDALDEDAIAIQNGRGRLDSILELAVDFQSVVITCRSQFFADDHSIPVETPIRRISPRGIGQNQNANLKRFYLSPFDNKQVKRYINRHFPAWAVHRFGQRSRAFKLIADIPELASRPMLLERLPEIARGKDDLRELYQLYEFMVSGWAHRERNWIPEEKLLAVSREIAVQSFARSGHRAQRITKGELQSIANQLINNDPDWNHLQTRSLLNRDSNGLFKFAHLSILEFLVVQSAVEGDERALSHPWTGFMKQLFISWGYYRHGEEDLAKARSLLTSSKARTSILPLSDYWAMPPRQGLPNFKLSATRRLNESGSSRLAIPQWRTSNISLDKSGDSITVNDHEFFLKWHTQSVVQAGSGGMMMTLTSAQQINARSDAYRFPSYDEFISLVEGLNAIGKSDLLNDGVFFPISDTPGEKRHLLVSLGKARETGGITKIVDKERLVSATRRTITCYETGQAQSHKYGSQTSVQVWWIDKH
;
A
#
# COMPACT_ATOMS: atom_id res chain seq x y z
N MET A 1 47.68 19.50 -2.59
CA MET A 1 48.34 18.37 -1.89
C MET A 1 49.29 18.87 -0.78
N ILE A 2 48.86 19.80 0.07
CA ILE A 2 49.35 20.16 1.42
C ILE A 2 48.29 21.17 1.91
N SER A 3 47.48 20.76 2.89
CA SER A 3 46.48 21.54 3.68
C SER A 3 45.34 20.67 4.23
N LEU A 4 45.53 19.34 4.36
CA LEU A 4 44.52 18.43 4.90
C LEU A 4 45.12 17.44 5.92
N LEU A 5 46.05 17.91 6.77
CA LEU A 5 46.79 17.07 7.71
C LEU A 5 46.85 17.58 9.17
N LEU A 6 45.94 18.47 9.59
CA LEU A 6 45.91 18.98 10.97
C LEU A 6 44.56 18.88 11.69
N GLY A 7 43.62 18.08 11.19
CA GLY A 7 42.26 17.93 11.76
C GLY A 7 41.88 16.55 12.29
N ILE A 8 42.81 15.59 12.41
CA ILE A 8 42.49 14.21 12.82
C ILE A 8 43.38 13.80 13.99
N LYS A 9 43.04 14.21 15.21
CA LYS A 9 43.56 13.54 16.43
C LYS A 9 42.60 13.50 17.63
N VAL A 10 41.35 13.94 17.49
CA VAL A 10 40.34 13.89 18.58
C VAL A 10 39.19 12.88 18.32
N GLY A 11 39.13 12.24 17.14
CA GLY A 11 38.00 11.35 16.76
C GLY A 11 38.12 9.86 17.12
N GLY A 12 39.30 9.37 17.54
CA GLY A 12 39.55 7.92 17.68
C GLY A 12 38.89 7.25 18.89
N ALA A 13 38.79 7.97 20.02
CA ALA A 13 38.22 7.42 21.25
C ALA A 13 36.68 7.41 21.25
N ALA A 14 36.04 8.35 20.55
CA ALA A 14 34.58 8.43 20.46
C ALA A 14 33.98 7.34 19.56
N LEU A 15 34.69 6.94 18.49
CA LEU A 15 34.27 5.86 17.59
C LEU A 15 34.47 4.45 18.17
N SER A 16 35.50 4.25 19.02
CA SER A 16 35.72 2.97 19.69
C SER A 16 34.76 2.74 20.87
N ALA A 17 34.46 3.79 21.64
CA ALA A 17 33.47 3.73 22.72
C ALA A 17 32.03 3.51 22.22
N THR A 18 31.65 4.14 21.10
CA THR A 18 30.35 3.88 20.47
C THR A 18 30.29 2.48 19.85
N GLY A 19 31.34 2.04 19.14
CA GLY A 19 31.44 0.67 18.62
C GLY A 19 31.36 -0.43 19.70
N ALA A 20 32.01 -0.23 20.85
CA ALA A 20 31.95 -1.14 21.99
C ALA A 20 30.56 -1.17 22.65
N GLY A 21 29.92 0.01 22.82
CA GLY A 21 28.56 0.12 23.33
C GLY A 21 27.53 -0.59 22.44
N TYR A 22 27.68 -0.50 21.12
CA TYR A 22 26.80 -1.19 20.17
C TYR A 22 26.98 -2.71 20.17
N GLY A 23 28.22 -3.20 20.27
CA GLY A 23 28.52 -4.62 20.43
C GLY A 23 27.93 -5.21 21.71
N LEU A 24 27.97 -4.45 22.82
CA LEU A 24 27.38 -4.84 24.10
C LEU A 24 25.85 -4.87 24.05
N ALA A 25 25.19 -3.91 23.41
CA ALA A 25 23.73 -3.90 23.25
C ALA A 25 23.21 -5.08 22.41
N ALA A 26 23.89 -5.41 21.31
CA ALA A 26 23.55 -6.56 20.47
C ALA A 26 23.79 -7.90 21.21
N LYS A 27 24.92 -8.04 21.90
CA LYS A 27 25.23 -9.22 22.74
C LYS A 27 24.21 -9.39 23.87
N ARG A 28 23.84 -8.31 24.58
CA ARG A 28 22.85 -8.34 25.66
C ARG A 28 21.47 -8.73 25.15
N ARG A 29 21.07 -8.26 23.96
CA ARG A 29 19.80 -8.65 23.32
C ARG A 29 19.80 -10.14 22.95
N SER A 30 20.87 -10.60 22.29
CA SER A 30 21.04 -12.02 21.92
C SER A 30 21.01 -12.94 23.15
N PHE A 31 21.73 -12.58 24.22
CA PHE A 31 21.75 -13.32 25.47
C PHE A 31 20.37 -13.41 26.14
N ASN A 32 19.65 -12.28 26.23
CA ASN A 32 18.30 -12.25 26.79
C ASN A 32 17.31 -13.09 25.98
N THR A 33 17.41 -13.08 24.65
CA THR A 33 16.56 -13.91 23.78
C THR A 33 16.87 -15.39 23.96
N LYS A 34 18.17 -15.75 24.01
CA LYS A 34 18.59 -17.13 24.28
C LYS A 34 18.02 -17.65 25.59
N LYS A 35 18.16 -16.89 26.69
CA LYS A 35 17.61 -17.24 28.01
C LYS A 35 16.09 -17.44 27.98
N ARG A 36 15.35 -16.58 27.26
CA ARG A 36 13.89 -16.70 27.11
C ARG A 36 13.49 -17.94 26.32
N LEU A 37 14.25 -18.25 25.27
CA LEU A 37 14.02 -19.39 24.41
C LEU A 37 14.33 -20.71 25.13
N ASP A 38 15.42 -20.76 25.88
CA ASP A 38 15.78 -21.92 26.70
C ASP A 38 14.68 -22.20 27.74
N LYS A 39 14.16 -21.17 28.43
CA LYS A 39 13.01 -21.31 29.35
C LYS A 39 11.75 -21.82 28.65
N LEU A 40 11.42 -21.33 27.45
CA LEU A 40 10.28 -21.81 26.67
C LEU A 40 10.42 -23.30 26.30
N LEU A 41 11.63 -23.75 25.96
CA LEU A 41 11.91 -25.13 25.58
C LEU A 41 11.89 -26.08 26.81
N GLU A 42 12.41 -25.64 27.96
CA GLU A 42 12.30 -26.39 29.22
C GLU A 42 10.84 -26.59 29.64
N GLU A 43 10.00 -25.56 29.48
CA GLU A 43 8.57 -25.63 29.81
C GLU A 43 7.76 -26.40 28.76
N ALA A 44 8.26 -26.51 27.52
CA ALA A 44 7.72 -27.41 26.51
C ALA A 44 7.83 -28.86 26.95
N ALA A 45 8.99 -29.24 27.50
CA ALA A 45 9.21 -30.55 28.10
C ALA A 45 8.30 -30.78 29.33
N ALA A 46 7.93 -29.72 30.05
CA ALA A 46 6.97 -29.78 31.15
C ALA A 46 5.49 -29.81 30.70
N GLY A 47 5.21 -29.77 29.39
CA GLY A 47 3.86 -29.82 28.82
C GLY A 47 3.03 -28.54 29.00
N LYS A 48 3.63 -27.44 29.49
CA LYS A 48 2.98 -26.13 29.69
C LYS A 48 3.09 -25.22 28.46
N PHE A 49 3.90 -25.61 27.49
CA PHE A 49 4.07 -24.92 26.22
C PHE A 49 4.03 -25.93 25.08
N VAL A 50 2.91 -25.99 24.36
CA VAL A 50 2.76 -26.85 23.19
C VAL A 50 2.80 -25.96 21.96
N SER A 51 3.98 -25.91 21.33
CA SER A 51 4.26 -25.07 20.17
C SER A 51 4.38 -25.91 18.92
N GLN A 52 3.65 -25.50 17.88
CA GLN A 52 3.86 -25.95 16.51
C GLN A 52 5.07 -25.27 15.83
N PHE A 53 5.63 -24.24 16.46
CA PHE A 53 6.70 -23.42 15.90
C PHE A 53 8.09 -23.94 16.23
N THR A 54 8.98 -23.80 15.26
CA THR A 54 10.41 -24.07 15.38
C THR A 54 11.08 -23.07 16.33
N ARG A 55 12.25 -23.47 16.84
CA ARG A 55 13.09 -22.61 17.67
C ARG A 55 13.45 -21.27 17.00
N ALA A 56 13.63 -21.28 15.68
CA ALA A 56 13.95 -20.08 14.89
C ALA A 56 12.76 -19.11 14.81
N GLU A 57 11.55 -19.61 14.56
CA GLU A 57 10.31 -18.82 14.50
C GLU A 57 9.99 -18.17 15.86
N LEU A 58 10.17 -18.91 16.95
CA LEU A 58 10.01 -18.37 18.31
C LEU A 58 11.02 -17.26 18.59
N ALA A 59 12.29 -17.45 18.24
CA ALA A 59 13.33 -16.44 18.42
C ALA A 59 13.04 -15.19 17.59
N ASN A 60 12.59 -15.34 16.34
CA ASN A 60 12.23 -14.24 15.46
C ASN A 60 11.04 -13.46 16.02
N THR A 61 10.00 -14.16 16.47
CA THR A 61 8.82 -13.55 17.09
C THR A 61 9.20 -12.71 18.31
N ILE A 62 9.92 -13.28 19.29
CA ILE A 62 10.31 -12.58 20.52
C ILE A 62 11.22 -11.37 20.22
N ASN A 63 12.09 -11.50 19.22
CA ASN A 63 13.00 -10.43 18.85
C ASN A 63 12.31 -9.32 18.06
N GLY A 64 11.38 -9.64 17.17
CA GLY A 64 10.75 -8.71 16.22
C GLY A 64 9.44 -8.10 16.71
N TYR A 65 8.82 -8.68 17.74
CA TYR A 65 7.47 -8.29 18.16
C TYR A 65 7.35 -6.80 18.49
N ILE A 66 6.36 -6.17 17.86
CA ILE A 66 5.87 -4.83 18.16
C ILE A 66 4.45 -5.00 18.69
N GLN A 67 4.19 -4.41 19.85
CA GLN A 67 2.88 -4.49 20.49
C GLN A 67 1.82 -3.75 19.65
N PRO A 68 0.78 -4.45 19.14
CA PRO A 68 -0.36 -3.83 18.50
C PRO A 68 -1.24 -3.11 19.51
N SER A 69 -2.13 -2.27 19.00
CA SER A 69 -3.24 -1.72 19.77
C SER A 69 -4.44 -2.68 19.68
N CYS A 70 -5.40 -2.56 20.60
CA CYS A 70 -6.66 -3.28 20.55
C CYS A 70 -7.86 -2.35 20.81
N SER A 71 -9.03 -2.82 20.39
CA SER A 71 -10.33 -2.14 20.57
C SER A 71 -11.43 -3.17 20.86
N PRO A 72 -12.50 -2.82 21.61
CA PRO A 72 -13.69 -3.67 21.73
C PRO A 72 -14.53 -3.77 20.46
N THR A 73 -14.25 -2.94 19.44
CA THR A 73 -15.02 -2.87 18.18
C THR A 73 -14.19 -3.42 17.02
N ASP A 74 -14.83 -4.18 16.12
CA ASP A 74 -14.18 -4.75 14.94
C ASP A 74 -13.67 -3.64 13.99
N PRO A 75 -12.37 -3.59 13.68
CA PRO A 75 -11.81 -2.61 12.73
C PRO A 75 -12.30 -2.78 11.28
N THR A 76 -12.89 -3.92 10.92
CA THR A 76 -13.29 -4.25 9.54
C THR A 76 -14.69 -3.76 9.16
N ASN A 77 -15.49 -3.35 10.13
CA ASN A 77 -16.88 -2.90 9.95
C ASN A 77 -17.00 -1.46 9.42
N SER A 78 -15.93 -0.66 9.39
CA SER A 78 -15.93 0.67 8.78
C SER A 78 -15.24 0.65 7.42
N ASP A 79 -15.91 1.17 6.39
CA ASP A 79 -15.31 1.36 5.06
C ASP A 79 -14.27 2.51 5.05
N ASP A 80 -14.23 3.33 6.11
CA ASP A 80 -13.23 4.38 6.34
C ASP A 80 -12.34 4.06 7.56
N GLU A 81 -11.06 3.71 7.33
CA GLU A 81 -10.05 3.50 8.38
C GLU A 81 -9.85 4.72 9.31
N ALA A 82 -10.29 5.90 8.86
CA ALA A 82 -10.17 7.17 9.56
C ALA A 82 -11.15 7.33 10.74
N TYR A 83 -12.26 6.58 10.81
CA TYR A 83 -13.35 6.84 11.77
C TYR A 83 -13.24 6.05 13.10
N LEU A 84 -12.27 5.13 13.24
CA LEU A 84 -12.11 4.27 14.43
C LEU A 84 -10.94 4.67 15.34
N SER A 85 -10.63 5.97 15.41
CA SER A 85 -9.47 6.49 16.14
C SER A 85 -9.61 6.56 17.66
N ASP A 86 -10.82 6.49 18.23
CA ASP A 86 -11.02 7.14 19.53
C ASP A 86 -10.89 6.23 20.76
N ILE A 87 -10.88 4.89 20.62
CA ILE A 87 -10.61 3.99 21.76
C ILE A 87 -9.65 2.87 21.34
N ARG A 88 -8.39 3.23 21.14
CA ARG A 88 -7.29 2.27 20.95
C ARG A 88 -6.34 2.34 22.13
N GLU A 89 -6.03 1.19 22.72
CA GLU A 89 -4.99 1.09 23.74
C GLU A 89 -3.99 -0.04 23.43
N PRO A 90 -2.77 0.01 23.99
CA PRO A 90 -1.79 -1.06 23.78
C PRO A 90 -2.28 -2.40 24.34
N VAL A 91 -2.21 -3.48 23.54
CA VAL A 91 -2.88 -4.75 23.89
C VAL A 91 -2.43 -5.36 25.22
N PHE A 92 -1.14 -5.31 25.57
CA PHE A 92 -0.66 -5.82 26.87
C PHE A 92 -1.23 -5.04 28.05
N ASN A 93 -1.42 -3.72 27.94
CA ASN A 93 -1.98 -2.94 29.04
C ASN A 93 -3.42 -3.35 29.31
N TYR A 94 -4.20 -3.57 28.26
CA TYR A 94 -5.55 -4.11 28.36
C TYR A 94 -5.52 -5.52 28.99
N MET A 95 -4.70 -6.41 28.42
CA MET A 95 -4.64 -7.81 28.83
C MET A 95 -4.15 -7.97 30.27
N ASP A 96 -3.18 -7.19 30.72
CA ASP A 96 -2.70 -7.24 32.11
C ASP A 96 -3.84 -6.89 33.08
N ARG A 97 -4.65 -5.86 32.77
CA ARG A 97 -5.83 -5.54 33.59
C ARG A 97 -6.90 -6.63 33.54
N ALA A 98 -7.10 -7.24 32.39
CA ALA A 98 -8.17 -8.22 32.18
C ALA A 98 -7.82 -9.62 32.70
N VAL A 99 -6.56 -10.01 32.67
CA VAL A 99 -6.11 -11.38 32.97
C VAL A 99 -5.60 -11.51 34.41
N LEU A 100 -4.99 -10.44 34.96
CA LEU A 100 -4.42 -10.46 36.32
C LEU A 100 -5.44 -10.11 37.41
N ASP A 101 -6.63 -9.63 37.04
CA ASP A 101 -7.72 -9.40 37.98
C ASP A 101 -8.16 -10.72 38.61
N SER A 102 -7.78 -10.93 39.88
CA SER A 102 -8.09 -12.13 40.65
C SER A 102 -9.49 -12.09 41.29
N SER A 103 -10.22 -10.98 41.18
CA SER A 103 -11.56 -10.84 41.76
C SER A 103 -12.60 -11.70 41.03
N SER A 104 -12.36 -12.07 39.78
CA SER A 104 -13.23 -12.93 39.00
C SER A 104 -12.46 -13.72 37.94
N ARG A 105 -12.96 -14.91 37.57
CA ARG A 105 -12.43 -15.65 36.42
C ARG A 105 -12.77 -14.89 35.13
N ASN A 106 -11.76 -14.64 34.31
CA ASN A 106 -11.91 -13.87 33.08
C ASN A 106 -11.73 -14.77 31.84
N TYR A 107 -12.74 -14.81 30.99
CA TYR A 107 -12.69 -15.47 29.68
C TYR A 107 -12.62 -14.40 28.60
N ILE A 108 -11.59 -14.45 27.76
CA ILE A 108 -11.31 -13.43 26.75
C ILE A 108 -11.14 -14.11 25.40
N ILE A 109 -11.81 -13.58 24.38
CA ILE A 109 -11.56 -13.93 22.98
C ILE A 109 -10.91 -12.74 22.27
N LEU A 110 -9.71 -12.97 21.75
CA LEU A 110 -8.95 -12.00 20.97
C LEU A 110 -9.09 -12.31 19.48
N LEU A 111 -9.82 -11.43 18.80
CA LEU A 111 -10.16 -11.52 17.39
C LEU A 111 -9.20 -10.69 16.55
N ALA A 112 -8.82 -11.20 15.38
CA ALA A 112 -8.09 -10.40 14.41
C ALA A 112 -8.12 -11.04 13.02
N ASP A 113 -7.99 -10.23 11.98
CA ASP A 113 -7.83 -10.73 10.61
C ASP A 113 -6.61 -11.66 10.45
N SER A 114 -6.59 -12.35 9.31
CA SER A 114 -5.41 -13.10 8.88
C SER A 114 -4.18 -12.19 8.86
N GLY A 115 -3.09 -12.65 9.46
CA GLY A 115 -1.83 -11.91 9.43
C GLY A 115 -1.68 -10.72 10.39
N MET A 116 -2.61 -10.54 11.34
CA MET A 116 -2.54 -9.45 12.34
C MET A 116 -1.67 -9.76 13.57
N GLY A 117 -1.03 -10.94 13.59
CA GLY A 117 -0.08 -11.31 14.65
C GLY A 117 -0.69 -11.94 15.91
N LYS A 118 -1.81 -12.67 15.80
CA LYS A 118 -2.47 -13.37 16.93
C LYS A 118 -1.52 -14.34 17.66
N THR A 119 -0.90 -15.26 16.91
CA THR A 119 0.12 -16.16 17.44
C THR A 119 1.31 -15.41 18.02
N SER A 120 1.80 -14.39 17.31
CA SER A 120 2.92 -13.57 17.78
C SER A 120 2.59 -12.86 19.10
N PHE A 121 1.32 -12.43 19.27
CA PHE A 121 0.79 -11.92 20.52
C PHE A 121 0.85 -12.99 21.61
N CYS A 122 0.34 -14.21 21.42
CA CYS A 122 0.35 -15.24 22.46
C CYS A 122 1.77 -15.54 22.98
N ILE A 123 2.73 -15.75 22.06
CA ILE A 123 4.14 -16.02 22.41
C ILE A 123 4.76 -14.84 23.17
N SER A 124 4.53 -13.63 22.69
CA SER A 124 5.13 -12.42 23.25
C SER A 124 4.48 -12.00 24.56
N TYR A 125 3.17 -12.18 24.70
CA TYR A 125 2.41 -11.86 25.90
C TYR A 125 2.74 -12.82 27.04
N ARG A 126 2.86 -14.12 26.75
CA ARG A 126 3.40 -15.09 27.71
C ARG A 126 4.78 -14.67 28.23
N SER A 127 5.67 -14.31 27.31
CA SER A 127 7.03 -13.84 27.66
C SER A 127 7.02 -12.55 28.49
N HIS A 128 6.03 -11.68 28.27
CA HIS A 128 5.79 -10.47 29.06
C HIS A 128 5.32 -10.82 30.46
N LEU A 129 4.28 -11.65 30.60
CA LEU A 129 3.74 -12.10 31.90
C LEU A 129 4.81 -12.76 32.76
N LEU A 130 5.57 -13.72 32.23
CA LEU A 130 6.63 -14.40 32.98
C LEU A 130 7.77 -13.47 33.43
N LYS A 131 7.92 -12.30 32.80
CA LYS A 131 8.91 -11.30 33.15
C LYS A 131 8.37 -10.27 34.15
N ALA A 132 7.18 -9.75 33.88
CA ALA A 132 6.54 -8.72 34.70
C ALA A 132 5.94 -9.29 35.99
N HIS A 133 5.51 -10.55 35.94
CA HIS A 133 4.85 -11.27 37.04
C HIS A 133 5.47 -12.67 37.20
N PRO A 134 6.71 -12.81 37.71
CA PRO A 134 7.42 -14.09 37.76
C PRO A 134 6.75 -15.18 38.61
N SER A 135 5.87 -14.79 39.54
CA SER A 135 5.08 -15.70 40.38
C SER A 135 3.87 -16.30 39.67
N GLN A 136 3.51 -15.76 38.51
CA GLN A 136 2.33 -16.15 37.76
C GLN A 136 2.62 -17.41 36.93
N ASP A 137 1.77 -18.43 37.05
CA ASP A 137 1.86 -19.60 36.18
C ASP A 137 1.12 -19.31 34.86
N VAL A 138 1.74 -19.63 33.73
CA VAL A 138 1.19 -19.32 32.39
C VAL A 138 1.41 -20.50 31.45
N ALA A 139 0.31 -21.07 30.96
CA ALA A 139 0.30 -22.10 29.95
C ALA A 139 -0.06 -21.53 28.57
N LEU A 140 0.57 -22.03 27.51
CA LEU A 140 0.24 -21.69 26.12
C LEU A 140 0.11 -22.97 25.30
N ILE A 141 -1.08 -23.20 24.75
CA ILE A 141 -1.42 -24.40 23.98
C ILE A 141 -1.97 -23.96 22.61
N SER A 142 -1.44 -24.56 21.54
CA SER A 142 -2.00 -24.41 20.19
C SER A 142 -3.21 -25.33 20.02
N LEU A 143 -4.36 -24.78 19.61
CA LEU A 143 -5.58 -25.56 19.37
C LEU A 143 -5.51 -26.38 18.07
N THR A 144 -4.57 -26.06 17.18
CA THR A 144 -4.22 -26.88 16.02
C THR A 144 -3.64 -28.24 16.37
N HIS A 145 -3.15 -28.42 17.60
CA HIS A 145 -2.53 -29.67 18.02
C HIS A 145 -3.61 -30.74 18.30
N PRO A 146 -3.55 -31.94 17.71
CA PRO A 146 -4.60 -32.96 17.86
C PRO A 146 -4.88 -33.38 19.31
N GLU A 147 -3.87 -33.34 20.18
CA GLU A 147 -4.00 -33.66 21.61
C GLU A 147 -4.20 -32.43 22.52
N CYS A 148 -4.63 -31.28 22.00
CA CYS A 148 -4.75 -30.03 22.77
C CYS A 148 -5.58 -30.19 24.07
N ASP A 149 -6.71 -30.90 24.04
CA ASP A 149 -7.58 -31.17 25.20
C ASP A 149 -6.85 -31.96 26.29
N ARG A 150 -6.03 -32.94 25.89
CA ARG A 150 -5.20 -33.73 26.80
C ARG A 150 -4.15 -32.86 27.47
N HIS A 151 -3.58 -31.89 26.75
CA HIS A 151 -2.63 -30.94 27.32
C HIS A 151 -3.31 -29.99 28.30
N ILE A 152 -4.48 -29.44 27.96
CA ILE A 152 -5.25 -28.56 28.85
C ILE A 152 -5.61 -29.27 30.16
N SER A 153 -6.08 -30.52 30.07
CA SER A 153 -6.50 -31.29 31.24
C SER A 153 -5.36 -31.65 32.19
N ARG A 154 -4.14 -31.85 31.66
CA ARG A 154 -2.94 -32.23 32.44
C ARG A 154 -2.30 -31.10 33.24
N ILE A 155 -2.64 -29.84 32.95
CA ILE A 155 -2.07 -28.69 33.67
C ILE A 155 -2.52 -28.75 35.14
N LYS A 156 -1.52 -28.73 36.04
CA LYS A 156 -1.73 -28.66 37.50
C LYS A 156 -1.91 -27.21 37.93
N SER A 157 -2.51 -27.00 39.12
CA SER A 157 -2.70 -25.68 39.73
C SER A 157 -3.46 -24.67 38.84
N LYS A 158 -4.52 -25.13 38.17
CA LYS A 158 -5.31 -24.33 37.22
C LYS A 158 -5.78 -23.00 37.82
N SER A 159 -6.22 -22.98 39.08
CA SER A 159 -6.77 -21.79 39.74
C SER A 159 -5.80 -20.61 39.85
N THR A 160 -4.50 -20.85 39.71
CA THR A 160 -3.44 -19.82 39.71
C THR A 160 -2.72 -19.73 38.36
N CYS A 161 -3.24 -20.41 37.34
CA CYS A 161 -2.65 -20.50 36.01
C CYS A 161 -3.47 -19.67 35.02
N ILE A 162 -2.78 -18.85 34.23
CA ILE A 162 -3.34 -18.18 33.06
C ILE A 162 -3.18 -19.11 31.87
N LEU A 163 -4.28 -19.39 31.17
CA LEU A 163 -4.28 -20.22 29.97
C LEU A 163 -4.38 -19.35 28.71
N LEU A 164 -3.40 -19.48 27.82
CA LEU A 164 -3.43 -18.91 26.49
C LEU A 164 -3.68 -20.03 25.46
N LEU A 165 -4.73 -19.90 24.67
CA LEU A 165 -5.12 -20.84 23.62
C LEU A 165 -4.98 -20.14 22.27
N ASP A 166 -4.12 -20.66 21.40
CA ASP A 166 -3.87 -20.06 20.09
C ASP A 166 -4.62 -20.77 18.96
N ALA A 167 -5.13 -19.99 18.01
CA ALA A 167 -5.67 -20.41 16.73
C ALA A 167 -6.91 -21.31 16.80
N LEU A 168 -7.97 -20.87 17.48
CA LEU A 168 -9.26 -21.57 17.49
C LEU A 168 -9.83 -21.77 16.07
N ASP A 169 -9.60 -20.80 15.18
CA ASP A 169 -10.05 -20.87 13.79
C ASP A 169 -9.33 -21.94 12.94
N GLU A 170 -8.30 -22.58 13.51
CA GLU A 170 -7.53 -23.64 12.87
C GLU A 170 -7.71 -25.00 13.58
N ASP A 171 -8.56 -25.09 14.60
CA ASP A 171 -8.93 -26.35 15.27
C ASP A 171 -9.91 -27.15 14.37
N ALA A 172 -9.57 -28.42 14.11
CA ALA A 172 -10.31 -29.27 13.18
C ALA A 172 -11.78 -29.51 13.61
N ILE A 173 -12.05 -29.54 14.91
CA ILE A 173 -13.40 -29.71 15.46
C ILE A 173 -14.15 -28.38 15.39
N ALA A 174 -13.47 -27.27 15.69
CA ALA A 174 -14.03 -25.93 15.63
C ALA A 174 -14.44 -25.56 14.20
N ILE A 175 -13.65 -25.95 13.20
CA ILE A 175 -13.98 -25.77 11.79
C ILE A 175 -15.36 -26.38 11.44
N GLN A 176 -15.73 -27.50 12.06
CA GLN A 176 -17.03 -28.16 11.82
C GLN A 176 -18.15 -27.59 12.71
N ASN A 177 -17.84 -27.30 13.98
CA ASN A 177 -18.78 -26.79 14.97
C ASN A 177 -18.12 -25.78 15.91
N GLY A 178 -17.93 -24.56 15.42
CA GLY A 178 -17.16 -23.53 16.13
C GLY A 178 -17.72 -23.17 17.51
N ARG A 179 -19.05 -23.04 17.61
CA ARG A 179 -19.71 -22.72 18.89
C ARG A 179 -19.61 -23.88 19.88
N GLY A 180 -19.97 -25.10 19.47
CA GLY A 180 -19.90 -26.26 20.36
C GLY A 180 -18.47 -26.57 20.81
N ARG A 181 -17.48 -26.36 19.92
CA ARG A 181 -16.07 -26.51 20.28
C ARG A 181 -15.59 -25.44 21.24
N LEU A 182 -15.98 -24.18 21.05
CA LEU A 182 -15.66 -23.09 21.98
C LEU A 182 -16.25 -23.38 23.38
N ASP A 183 -17.51 -23.82 23.45
CA ASP A 183 -18.16 -24.20 24.71
C ASP A 183 -17.40 -25.33 25.42
N SER A 184 -17.05 -26.39 24.68
CA SER A 184 -16.23 -27.51 25.19
C SER A 184 -14.86 -27.05 25.72
N ILE A 185 -14.18 -26.15 25.01
CA ILE A 185 -12.89 -25.59 25.45
C ILE A 185 -13.04 -24.76 26.72
N LEU A 186 -14.08 -23.93 26.81
CA LEU A 186 -14.36 -23.12 28.00
C LEU A 186 -14.68 -24.00 29.21
N GLU A 187 -15.41 -25.10 29.02
CA GLU A 187 -15.64 -26.11 30.06
C GLU A 187 -14.34 -26.77 30.53
N LEU A 188 -13.47 -27.20 29.60
CA LEU A 188 -12.15 -27.77 29.94
C LEU A 188 -11.25 -26.78 30.68
N ALA A 189 -11.40 -25.50 30.37
CA ALA A 189 -10.62 -24.39 30.92
C ALA A 189 -11.31 -23.71 32.13
N VAL A 190 -12.42 -24.25 32.64
CA VAL A 190 -13.24 -23.57 33.66
C VAL A 190 -12.45 -23.21 34.91
N ASP A 191 -11.53 -24.08 35.35
CA ASP A 191 -10.78 -23.94 36.59
C ASP A 191 -9.53 -23.05 36.49
N PHE A 192 -9.25 -22.49 35.32
CA PHE A 192 -8.14 -21.57 35.17
C PHE A 192 -8.43 -20.20 35.80
N GLN A 193 -7.38 -19.49 36.22
CA GLN A 193 -7.53 -18.13 36.74
C GLN A 193 -8.16 -17.20 35.69
N SER A 194 -7.60 -17.26 34.48
CA SER A 194 -8.03 -16.50 33.32
C SER A 194 -7.70 -17.28 32.06
N VAL A 195 -8.55 -17.16 31.03
CA VAL A 195 -8.42 -17.86 29.76
C VAL A 195 -8.46 -16.84 28.63
N VAL A 196 -7.46 -16.87 27.75
CA VAL A 196 -7.39 -16.06 26.53
C VAL A 196 -7.37 -16.98 25.33
N ILE A 197 -8.31 -16.80 24.41
CA ILE A 197 -8.45 -17.59 23.18
C ILE A 197 -8.23 -16.67 22.00
N THR A 198 -7.33 -17.01 21.07
CA THR A 198 -7.19 -16.25 19.81
C THR A 198 -8.01 -16.91 18.70
N CYS A 199 -8.61 -16.08 17.85
CA CYS A 199 -9.42 -16.56 16.73
C CYS A 199 -9.44 -15.51 15.61
N ARG A 200 -9.69 -15.93 14.37
CA ARG A 200 -10.01 -14.99 13.27
C ARG A 200 -11.39 -14.36 13.51
N SER A 201 -11.52 -13.05 13.27
CA SER A 201 -12.80 -12.32 13.31
C SER A 201 -13.89 -13.03 12.48
N GLN A 202 -13.49 -13.57 11.33
CA GLN A 202 -14.36 -14.19 10.33
C GLN A 202 -14.79 -15.63 10.63
N PHE A 203 -14.22 -16.24 11.68
CA PHE A 203 -14.52 -17.63 12.03
C PHE A 203 -15.98 -17.79 12.49
N PHE A 204 -16.53 -16.77 13.13
CA PHE A 204 -17.93 -16.72 13.55
C PHE A 204 -18.80 -16.19 12.41
N ALA A 205 -20.05 -16.64 12.35
CA ALA A 205 -20.91 -16.37 11.19
C ALA A 205 -21.34 -14.89 11.08
N ASP A 206 -21.46 -14.24 12.23
CA ASP A 206 -21.79 -12.84 12.44
C ASP A 206 -21.34 -12.40 13.85
N ASP A 207 -21.27 -11.09 14.12
CA ASP A 207 -20.87 -10.55 15.44
C ASP A 207 -21.80 -10.96 16.59
N HIS A 208 -23.05 -11.36 16.29
CA HIS A 208 -24.03 -11.85 17.26
C HIS A 208 -23.83 -13.35 17.59
N SER A 209 -23.17 -14.10 16.71
CA SER A 209 -22.89 -15.52 16.84
C SER A 209 -21.69 -15.78 17.74
N ILE A 210 -20.86 -14.76 18.01
CA ILE A 210 -19.85 -14.78 19.05
C ILE A 210 -20.60 -14.79 20.40
N PRO A 211 -20.42 -15.82 21.25
CA PRO A 211 -21.13 -15.88 22.52
C PRO A 211 -20.79 -14.68 23.40
N VAL A 212 -21.82 -13.96 23.86
CA VAL A 212 -21.65 -12.92 24.90
C VAL A 212 -21.52 -13.59 26.28
N GLU A 213 -22.21 -14.72 26.45
CA GLU A 213 -22.24 -15.51 27.67
C GLU A 213 -21.55 -16.86 27.44
N THR A 214 -20.80 -17.31 28.44
CA THR A 214 -20.20 -18.65 28.46
C THR A 214 -21.16 -19.65 29.09
N PRO A 215 -21.00 -20.97 28.85
CA PRO A 215 -21.79 -22.00 29.53
C PRO A 215 -21.53 -22.09 31.05
N ILE A 216 -20.61 -21.29 31.59
CA ILE A 216 -20.10 -21.40 32.95
C ILE A 216 -20.93 -20.53 33.89
N ARG A 217 -21.51 -21.12 34.94
CA ARG A 217 -22.30 -20.38 35.93
C ARG A 217 -21.42 -19.62 36.93
N ARG A 218 -21.69 -18.33 37.15
CA ARG A 218 -21.10 -17.51 38.23
C ARG A 218 -21.77 -17.82 39.56
N ILE A 219 -20.95 -18.10 40.58
CA ILE A 219 -21.39 -18.23 41.97
C ILE A 219 -21.11 -16.88 42.66
N SER A 220 -22.08 -15.97 42.65
CA SER A 220 -21.98 -14.66 43.32
C SER A 220 -23.34 -14.26 43.94
N PRO A 221 -23.39 -13.56 45.10
CA PRO A 221 -24.64 -13.14 45.74
C PRO A 221 -25.41 -12.12 44.87
N ARG A 222 -26.74 -12.27 44.77
CA ARG A 222 -27.59 -11.69 43.69
C ARG A 222 -28.21 -10.32 43.99
N GLY A 223 -28.49 -9.58 42.91
CA GLY A 223 -29.71 -8.79 42.73
C GLY A 223 -30.66 -9.50 41.75
N ILE A 224 -31.98 -9.33 41.90
CA ILE A 224 -33.01 -10.01 41.08
C ILE A 224 -32.90 -9.58 39.60
N GLY A 225 -32.85 -10.55 38.68
CA GLY A 225 -32.90 -10.32 37.22
C GLY A 225 -31.58 -10.41 36.44
N GLN A 226 -30.44 -10.73 37.08
CA GLN A 226 -29.16 -10.90 36.37
C GLN A 226 -28.89 -12.35 35.95
N ASN A 227 -28.36 -12.53 34.73
CA ASN A 227 -28.03 -13.83 34.14
C ASN A 227 -26.93 -14.55 34.93
N GLN A 228 -27.05 -15.88 35.03
CA GLN A 228 -26.17 -16.72 35.87
C GLN A 228 -24.84 -17.06 35.19
N ASN A 229 -24.66 -16.77 33.92
CA ASN A 229 -23.49 -17.18 33.12
C ASN A 229 -22.34 -16.16 33.21
N ALA A 230 -21.09 -16.63 33.12
CA ALA A 230 -19.92 -15.76 33.04
C ALA A 230 -19.84 -15.11 31.65
N ASN A 231 -19.42 -13.85 31.57
CA ASN A 231 -19.32 -13.15 30.29
C ASN A 231 -18.01 -13.48 29.57
N LEU A 232 -18.09 -13.72 28.26
CA LEU A 232 -16.93 -13.79 27.37
C LEU A 232 -16.60 -12.37 26.90
N LYS A 233 -15.42 -11.85 27.26
CA LYS A 233 -14.99 -10.51 26.83
C LYS A 233 -14.35 -10.60 25.44
N ARG A 234 -14.80 -9.76 24.51
CA ARG A 234 -14.32 -9.74 23.11
C ARG A 234 -13.48 -8.50 22.80
N PHE A 235 -12.36 -8.69 22.12
CA PHE A 235 -11.49 -7.60 21.65
C PHE A 235 -10.87 -7.92 20.31
N TYR A 236 -10.55 -6.87 19.55
CA TYR A 236 -9.98 -6.95 18.23
C TYR A 236 -8.57 -6.34 18.22
N LEU A 237 -7.61 -7.02 17.60
CA LEU A 237 -6.31 -6.41 17.29
C LEU A 237 -6.47 -5.38 16.18
N SER A 238 -5.95 -4.18 16.40
CA SER A 238 -5.96 -3.11 15.41
C SER A 238 -4.74 -3.18 14.49
N PRO A 239 -4.84 -2.67 13.24
CA PRO A 239 -3.68 -2.42 12.40
C PRO A 239 -2.64 -1.55 13.09
N PHE A 240 -1.37 -1.69 12.70
CA PHE A 240 -0.30 -0.85 13.20
C PHE A 240 -0.48 0.59 12.75
N ASP A 241 -0.35 1.51 13.70
CA ASP A 241 -0.20 2.93 13.41
C ASP A 241 1.21 3.26 12.89
N ASN A 242 1.38 4.47 12.34
CA ASN A 242 2.67 4.93 11.83
C ASN A 242 3.81 4.87 12.88
N LYS A 243 3.49 5.01 14.17
CA LYS A 243 4.49 4.91 15.26
C LYS A 243 4.92 3.45 15.45
N GLN A 244 4.00 2.50 15.39
CA GLN A 244 4.23 1.05 15.44
C GLN A 244 5.05 0.59 14.23
N VAL A 245 4.70 1.02 13.01
CA VAL A 245 5.48 0.74 11.79
C VAL A 245 6.91 1.28 11.91
N LYS A 246 7.08 2.52 12.36
CA LYS A 246 8.43 3.09 12.59
C LYS A 246 9.23 2.30 13.63
N ARG A 247 8.59 1.86 14.72
CA ARG A 247 9.22 1.00 15.73
C ARG A 247 9.63 -0.35 15.14
N TYR A 248 8.78 -0.96 14.30
CA TYR A 248 9.09 -2.18 13.57
C TYR A 248 10.37 -2.04 12.74
N ILE A 249 10.42 -1.02 11.87
CA ILE A 249 11.61 -0.75 11.03
C ILE A 249 12.85 -0.52 11.88
N ASN A 250 12.74 0.27 12.96
CA ASN A 250 13.85 0.52 13.88
C ASN A 250 14.38 -0.74 14.56
N ARG A 251 13.52 -1.73 14.76
CA ARG A 251 13.86 -2.97 15.46
C ARG A 251 14.53 -3.99 14.54
N HIS A 252 14.13 -4.02 13.26
CA HIS A 252 14.70 -4.87 12.21
C HIS A 252 15.95 -4.26 11.55
N PHE A 253 16.01 -2.93 11.48
CA PHE A 253 17.10 -2.14 10.92
C PHE A 253 17.57 -1.07 11.93
N PRO A 254 18.32 -1.47 12.97
CA PRO A 254 18.75 -0.56 14.01
C PRO A 254 19.70 0.51 13.46
N ALA A 255 19.55 1.76 13.91
CA ALA A 255 20.37 2.88 13.45
C ALA A 255 21.88 2.69 13.75
N TRP A 256 22.23 1.85 14.73
CA TRP A 256 23.61 1.52 15.04
C TRP A 256 24.25 0.51 14.07
N ALA A 257 23.44 -0.22 13.29
CA ALA A 257 23.93 -1.15 12.28
C ALA A 257 24.28 -0.36 11.02
N VAL A 258 25.42 0.33 11.03
CA VAL A 258 25.77 1.32 10.00
C VAL A 258 25.77 0.72 8.58
N HIS A 259 26.19 -0.54 8.45
CA HIS A 259 26.14 -1.31 7.20
C HIS A 259 24.72 -1.58 6.66
N ARG A 260 23.67 -1.31 7.46
CA ARG A 260 22.25 -1.47 7.10
C ARG A 260 21.52 -0.14 6.92
N PHE A 261 22.21 1.01 6.93
CA PHE A 261 21.55 2.31 6.70
C PHE A 261 20.84 2.37 5.34
N GLY A 262 21.44 1.82 4.29
CA GLY A 262 20.79 1.72 2.98
C GLY A 262 19.49 0.91 3.03
N GLN A 263 19.52 -0.26 3.67
CA GLN A 263 18.35 -1.13 3.87
C GLN A 263 17.26 -0.43 4.67
N ARG A 264 17.65 0.34 5.70
CA ARG A 264 16.75 1.12 6.55
C ARG A 264 16.04 2.22 5.76
N SER A 265 16.80 3.00 4.99
CA SER A 265 16.26 4.05 4.12
C SER A 265 15.28 3.46 3.11
N ARG A 266 15.68 2.35 2.48
CA ARG A 266 14.85 1.60 1.54
C ARG A 266 13.55 1.08 2.19
N ALA A 267 13.60 0.56 3.41
CA ALA A 267 12.41 0.15 4.14
C ALA A 267 11.43 1.31 4.38
N PHE A 268 11.93 2.49 4.78
CA PHE A 268 11.08 3.67 4.95
C PHE A 268 10.49 4.15 3.62
N LYS A 269 11.26 4.10 2.52
CA LYS A 269 10.78 4.44 1.18
C LYS A 269 9.64 3.51 0.76
N LEU A 270 9.82 2.20 0.89
CA LEU A 270 8.78 1.21 0.58
C LEU A 270 7.49 1.45 1.37
N ILE A 271 7.58 1.74 2.67
CA ILE A 271 6.39 2.04 3.47
C ILE A 271 5.69 3.33 3.01
N ALA A 272 6.44 4.34 2.60
CA ALA A 272 5.85 5.57 2.06
C ALA A 272 5.13 5.32 0.72
N ASP A 273 5.62 4.37 -0.08
CA ASP A 273 5.03 4.00 -1.36
C ASP A 273 3.76 3.12 -1.20
N ILE A 274 3.59 2.41 -0.06
CA ILE A 274 2.42 1.56 0.25
C ILE A 274 1.93 1.70 1.71
N PRO A 275 1.43 2.89 2.11
CA PRO A 275 1.15 3.20 3.51
C PRO A 275 0.06 2.31 4.13
N GLU A 276 -1.01 2.02 3.39
CA GLU A 276 -2.15 1.23 3.86
C GLU A 276 -1.75 -0.22 4.14
N LEU A 277 -0.89 -0.77 3.30
CA LEU A 277 -0.44 -2.14 3.37
C LEU A 277 0.62 -2.37 4.45
N ALA A 278 1.40 -1.32 4.74
CA ALA A 278 2.36 -1.27 5.83
C ALA A 278 1.73 -1.35 7.22
N SER A 279 0.41 -1.12 7.34
CA SER A 279 -0.29 -1.21 8.63
C SER A 279 -0.50 -2.67 9.09
N ARG A 280 -0.41 -3.65 8.19
CA ARG A 280 -0.68 -5.07 8.49
C ARG A 280 0.61 -5.84 8.79
N PRO A 281 0.76 -6.43 9.99
CA PRO A 281 1.99 -7.12 10.41
C PRO A 281 2.49 -8.20 9.45
N MET A 282 1.59 -8.96 8.82
CA MET A 282 1.94 -9.98 7.83
C MET A 282 2.66 -9.44 6.59
N LEU A 283 2.27 -8.26 6.13
CA LEU A 283 2.85 -7.66 4.93
C LEU A 283 4.15 -6.94 5.28
N LEU A 284 4.21 -6.35 6.48
CA LEU A 284 5.45 -5.88 7.09
C LEU A 284 6.49 -6.98 7.32
N GLU A 285 6.08 -8.22 7.58
CA GLU A 285 7.01 -9.34 7.81
C GLU A 285 7.93 -9.61 6.60
N ARG A 286 7.46 -9.28 5.39
CA ARG A 286 8.25 -9.40 4.16
C ARG A 286 9.15 -8.20 3.91
N LEU A 287 8.88 -7.05 4.54
CA LEU A 287 9.68 -5.84 4.37
C LEU A 287 11.18 -6.07 4.59
N PRO A 288 11.62 -6.84 5.61
CA PRO A 288 13.03 -7.10 5.80
C PRO A 288 13.68 -7.91 4.67
N GLU A 289 12.95 -8.81 4.01
CA GLU A 289 13.44 -9.55 2.85
C GLU A 289 13.65 -8.60 1.67
N ILE A 290 12.64 -7.78 1.38
CA ILE A 290 12.67 -6.80 0.29
C ILE A 290 13.80 -5.77 0.51
N ALA A 291 13.94 -5.27 1.73
CA ALA A 291 14.94 -4.27 2.05
C ALA A 291 16.37 -4.84 2.13
N ARG A 292 16.53 -6.17 2.29
CA ARG A 292 17.85 -6.85 2.24
C ARG A 292 18.19 -7.36 0.84
N GLY A 293 17.19 -7.65 0.03
CA GLY A 293 17.34 -8.17 -1.33
C GLY A 293 18.16 -7.23 -2.21
N LYS A 294 18.95 -7.83 -3.11
CA LYS A 294 19.61 -7.09 -4.20
C LYS A 294 18.62 -6.69 -5.29
N ASP A 295 17.53 -7.44 -5.42
CA ASP A 295 16.48 -7.15 -6.40
C ASP A 295 15.84 -5.83 -6.05
N ASP A 296 16.01 -4.86 -6.94
CA ASP A 296 15.48 -3.53 -6.81
C ASP A 296 13.98 -3.58 -7.14
N LEU A 297 13.15 -3.84 -6.12
CA LEU A 297 11.70 -3.61 -6.22
C LEU A 297 11.46 -2.11 -6.38
N ARG A 298 11.53 -1.63 -7.63
CA ARG A 298 11.39 -0.21 -7.99
C ARG A 298 9.95 0.17 -8.29
N GLU A 299 9.15 -0.82 -8.67
CA GLU A 299 7.82 -0.63 -9.19
C GLU A 299 6.75 -1.10 -8.20
N LEU A 300 5.71 -0.27 -8.06
CA LEU A 300 4.53 -0.53 -7.22
C LEU A 300 3.86 -1.86 -7.61
N TYR A 301 3.71 -2.13 -8.90
CA TYR A 301 3.13 -3.38 -9.37
C TYR A 301 3.94 -4.60 -8.91
N GLN A 302 5.26 -4.52 -9.05
CA GLN A 302 6.19 -5.59 -8.63
C GLN A 302 6.12 -5.83 -7.12
N LEU A 303 5.94 -4.77 -6.33
CA LEU A 303 5.76 -4.88 -4.89
C LEU A 303 4.49 -5.66 -4.55
N TYR A 304 3.34 -5.32 -5.15
CA TYR A 304 2.09 -6.05 -4.95
C TYR A 304 2.15 -7.49 -5.43
N GLU A 305 2.75 -7.75 -6.59
CA GLU A 305 3.01 -9.09 -7.10
C GLU A 305 3.82 -9.91 -6.07
N PHE A 306 4.91 -9.37 -5.55
CA PHE A 306 5.73 -10.03 -4.53
C PHE A 306 4.96 -10.32 -3.23
N MET A 307 4.08 -9.41 -2.80
CA MET A 307 3.29 -9.59 -1.58
C MET A 307 2.20 -10.64 -1.73
N VAL A 308 1.44 -10.59 -2.82
CA VAL A 308 0.34 -11.53 -3.10
C VAL A 308 0.89 -12.93 -3.35
N SER A 309 1.94 -13.09 -4.16
CA SER A 309 2.57 -14.40 -4.37
C SER A 309 3.21 -14.93 -3.08
N GLY A 310 3.78 -14.05 -2.24
CA GLY A 310 4.29 -14.43 -0.92
C GLY A 310 3.25 -15.02 0.01
N TRP A 311 2.07 -14.39 0.04
CA TRP A 311 0.92 -14.92 0.77
C TRP A 311 0.49 -16.29 0.22
N ALA A 312 0.28 -16.40 -1.10
CA ALA A 312 -0.17 -17.65 -1.72
C ALA A 312 0.84 -18.80 -1.50
N HIS A 313 2.14 -18.49 -1.61
CA HIS A 313 3.23 -19.44 -1.34
C HIS A 313 3.23 -19.96 0.11
N ARG A 314 2.86 -19.12 1.08
CA ARG A 314 2.78 -19.53 2.49
C ARG A 314 1.59 -20.46 2.73
N GLU A 315 0.46 -20.21 2.07
CA GLU A 315 -0.74 -21.03 2.21
C GLU A 315 -0.72 -22.30 1.33
N ARG A 316 0.35 -22.51 0.54
CA ARG A 316 0.47 -23.61 -0.45
C ARG A 316 0.24 -25.01 0.10
N ASN A 317 0.52 -25.22 1.39
CA ASN A 317 0.36 -26.52 2.05
C ASN A 317 -1.12 -26.90 2.20
N TRP A 318 -2.03 -25.93 2.06
CA TRP A 318 -3.47 -26.11 2.19
C TRP A 318 -4.16 -26.05 0.82
N ILE A 319 -3.81 -25.06 0.00
CA ILE A 319 -4.36 -24.89 -1.35
C ILE A 319 -3.19 -24.58 -2.29
N PRO A 320 -3.02 -25.30 -3.41
CA PRO A 320 -1.98 -25.01 -4.38
C PRO A 320 -1.97 -23.53 -4.80
N GLU A 321 -0.78 -22.93 -4.89
CA GLU A 321 -0.59 -21.50 -5.14
C GLU A 321 -1.36 -21.01 -6.37
N GLU A 322 -1.26 -21.73 -7.48
CA GLU A 322 -1.95 -21.41 -8.74
C GLU A 322 -3.46 -21.36 -8.59
N LYS A 323 -4.04 -22.34 -7.87
CA LYS A 323 -5.48 -22.43 -7.63
C LYS A 323 -5.97 -21.31 -6.73
N LEU A 324 -5.23 -21.02 -5.67
CA LEU A 324 -5.57 -19.97 -4.71
C LEU A 324 -5.55 -18.58 -5.38
N LEU A 325 -4.54 -18.33 -6.22
CA LEU A 325 -4.45 -17.11 -7.03
C LEU A 325 -5.59 -17.03 -8.06
N ALA A 326 -5.89 -18.12 -8.76
CA ALA A 326 -6.98 -18.16 -9.74
C ALA A 326 -8.34 -17.82 -9.11
N VAL A 327 -8.66 -18.44 -7.97
CA VAL A 327 -9.90 -18.13 -7.22
C VAL A 327 -9.92 -16.68 -6.77
N SER A 328 -8.80 -16.16 -6.25
CA SER A 328 -8.71 -14.78 -5.80
C SER A 328 -8.91 -13.79 -6.95
N ARG A 329 -8.32 -14.05 -8.13
CA ARG A 329 -8.50 -13.22 -9.33
C ARG A 329 -9.95 -13.23 -9.81
N GLU A 330 -10.57 -14.41 -9.89
CA GLU A 330 -11.95 -14.53 -10.34
C GLU A 330 -12.91 -13.76 -9.41
N ILE A 331 -12.72 -13.86 -8.09
CA ILE A 331 -13.49 -13.08 -7.11
C ILE A 331 -13.28 -11.57 -7.31
N ALA A 332 -12.04 -11.13 -7.50
CA ALA A 332 -11.73 -9.71 -7.72
C ALA A 332 -12.42 -9.18 -8.99
N VAL A 333 -12.29 -9.90 -10.10
CA VAL A 333 -12.87 -9.49 -11.38
C VAL A 333 -14.39 -9.54 -11.35
N GLN A 334 -15.00 -10.61 -10.83
CA GLN A 334 -16.45 -10.75 -10.79
C GLN A 334 -17.10 -9.72 -9.86
N SER A 335 -16.50 -9.46 -8.68
CA SER A 335 -17.00 -8.43 -7.77
C SER A 335 -16.87 -7.03 -8.35
N PHE A 336 -15.74 -6.73 -9.00
CA PHE A 336 -15.54 -5.47 -9.71
C PHE A 336 -16.51 -5.31 -10.89
N ALA A 337 -16.74 -6.38 -11.66
CA ALA A 337 -17.63 -6.35 -12.82
C ALA A 337 -19.10 -6.17 -12.46
N ARG A 338 -19.51 -6.56 -11.26
CA ARG A 338 -20.87 -6.35 -10.76
C ARG A 338 -21.08 -4.95 -10.20
N SER A 339 -20.16 -4.46 -9.38
CA SER A 339 -20.43 -3.34 -8.47
C SER A 339 -19.43 -2.18 -8.58
N GLY A 340 -18.45 -2.28 -9.48
CA GLY A 340 -17.31 -1.36 -9.52
C GLY A 340 -16.62 -1.29 -8.16
N HIS A 341 -16.41 -0.08 -7.66
CA HIS A 341 -15.73 0.19 -6.39
C HIS A 341 -16.64 0.27 -5.16
N ARG A 342 -17.96 0.30 -5.34
CA ARG A 342 -18.89 0.71 -4.25
C ARG A 342 -19.54 -0.43 -3.47
N ALA A 343 -19.35 -1.70 -3.85
CA ALA A 343 -19.88 -2.85 -3.11
C ALA A 343 -19.25 -4.18 -3.56
N GLN A 344 -17.94 -4.35 -3.34
CA GLN A 344 -17.17 -5.55 -3.73
C GLN A 344 -17.33 -6.69 -2.71
N ARG A 345 -18.59 -7.01 -2.42
CA ARG A 345 -18.97 -8.09 -1.49
C ARG A 345 -19.49 -9.27 -2.30
N ILE A 346 -19.14 -10.48 -1.89
CA ILE A 346 -19.68 -11.73 -2.45
C ILE A 346 -20.30 -12.57 -1.35
N THR A 347 -21.34 -13.32 -1.69
CA THR A 347 -21.99 -14.25 -0.77
C THR A 347 -21.16 -15.53 -0.61
N LYS A 348 -21.45 -16.31 0.44
CA LYS A 348 -20.87 -17.64 0.61
C LYS A 348 -21.16 -18.56 -0.60
N GLY A 349 -22.38 -18.50 -1.14
CA GLY A 349 -22.77 -19.31 -2.29
C GLY A 349 -22.01 -18.94 -3.56
N GLU A 350 -21.73 -17.65 -3.76
CA GLU A 350 -20.91 -17.17 -4.89
C GLU A 350 -19.46 -17.64 -4.76
N LEU A 351 -18.85 -17.45 -3.58
CA LEU A 351 -17.52 -17.97 -3.29
C LEU A 351 -17.45 -19.48 -3.56
N GLN A 352 -18.49 -20.22 -3.16
CA GLN A 352 -18.60 -21.65 -3.41
C GLN A 352 -18.70 -22.01 -4.89
N SER A 353 -19.50 -21.27 -5.64
CA SER A 353 -19.62 -21.47 -7.08
C SER A 353 -18.27 -21.26 -7.79
N ILE A 354 -17.57 -20.16 -7.47
CA ILE A 354 -16.30 -19.80 -8.11
C ILE A 354 -15.23 -20.87 -7.82
N ALA A 355 -15.05 -21.25 -6.56
CA ALA A 355 -14.00 -22.21 -6.25
C ALA A 355 -14.34 -23.64 -6.71
N ASN A 356 -15.61 -24.06 -6.76
CA ASN A 356 -15.98 -25.32 -7.39
C ASN A 356 -15.62 -25.35 -8.89
N GLN A 357 -15.83 -24.24 -9.59
CA GLN A 357 -15.51 -24.11 -11.01
C GLN A 357 -14.00 -24.18 -11.27
N LEU A 358 -13.17 -23.63 -10.38
CA LEU A 358 -11.72 -23.48 -10.61
C LEU A 358 -10.87 -24.56 -9.95
N ILE A 359 -11.32 -25.18 -8.85
CA ILE A 359 -10.53 -26.11 -8.05
C ILE A 359 -10.94 -27.58 -8.27
N ASN A 360 -12.04 -27.83 -9.00
CA ASN A 360 -12.85 -29.07 -8.98
C ASN A 360 -13.40 -29.34 -7.56
N ASN A 361 -14.32 -30.30 -7.38
CA ASN A 361 -15.08 -30.60 -6.14
C ASN A 361 -14.25 -30.93 -4.86
N ASP A 362 -12.97 -30.57 -4.80
CA ASP A 362 -12.07 -30.73 -3.66
C ASP A 362 -11.40 -29.40 -3.21
N PRO A 363 -12.14 -28.29 -3.00
CA PRO A 363 -11.59 -27.19 -2.21
C PRO A 363 -11.94 -27.47 -0.74
N ASP A 364 -10.93 -27.47 0.12
CA ASP A 364 -11.17 -27.33 1.56
C ASP A 364 -11.77 -25.93 1.81
N TRP A 365 -13.10 -25.86 1.74
CA TRP A 365 -13.90 -24.65 1.82
C TRP A 365 -13.59 -23.83 3.07
N ASN A 366 -13.28 -24.53 4.14
CA ASN A 366 -13.00 -23.91 5.43
C ASN A 366 -11.70 -23.12 5.36
N HIS A 367 -10.72 -23.59 4.57
CA HIS A 367 -9.46 -22.87 4.35
C HIS A 367 -9.63 -21.64 3.47
N LEU A 368 -10.50 -21.66 2.44
CA LEU A 368 -10.80 -20.44 1.67
C LEU A 368 -11.50 -19.36 2.51
N GLN A 369 -12.32 -19.74 3.49
CA GLN A 369 -12.99 -18.78 4.37
C GLN A 369 -12.08 -18.20 5.46
N THR A 370 -11.13 -18.99 5.95
CA THR A 370 -10.29 -18.59 7.08
C THR A 370 -8.92 -18.07 6.64
N ARG A 371 -8.31 -18.61 5.58
CA ARG A 371 -6.92 -18.34 5.19
C ARG A 371 -6.76 -17.48 3.93
N SER A 372 -7.86 -17.02 3.33
CA SER A 372 -7.81 -16.12 2.17
C SER A 372 -7.44 -14.68 2.50
N LEU A 373 -7.16 -13.88 1.47
CA LEU A 373 -7.11 -12.42 1.57
C LEU A 373 -8.52 -11.79 1.66
N LEU A 374 -9.55 -12.59 1.90
CA LEU A 374 -10.91 -12.12 2.10
C LEU A 374 -11.19 -11.93 3.59
N ASN A 375 -12.05 -10.98 3.87
CA ASN A 375 -12.66 -10.68 5.14
C ASN A 375 -14.17 -10.83 5.04
N ARG A 376 -14.78 -11.48 6.01
CA ARG A 376 -16.22 -11.49 6.20
C ARG A 376 -16.66 -10.24 6.97
N ASP A 377 -17.72 -9.57 6.51
CA ASP A 377 -18.32 -8.44 7.22
C ASP A 377 -19.42 -8.88 8.20
N SER A 378 -19.97 -7.92 8.95
CA SER A 378 -21.06 -8.16 9.91
C SER A 378 -22.34 -8.74 9.30
N ASN A 379 -22.57 -8.58 8.00
CA ASN A 379 -23.70 -9.18 7.28
C ASN A 379 -23.38 -10.58 6.76
N GLY A 380 -22.19 -11.09 7.04
CA GLY A 380 -21.75 -12.39 6.62
C GLY A 380 -21.31 -12.45 5.15
N LEU A 381 -21.06 -11.32 4.49
CA LEU A 381 -20.57 -11.24 3.12
C LEU A 381 -19.04 -11.15 3.09
N PHE A 382 -18.41 -11.70 2.06
CA PHE A 382 -16.95 -11.68 1.89
C PHE A 382 -16.52 -10.49 1.03
N LYS A 383 -15.52 -9.72 1.49
CA LYS A 383 -14.83 -8.65 0.76
C LYS A 383 -13.32 -8.89 0.82
N PHE A 384 -12.52 -8.25 -0.03
CA PHE A 384 -11.06 -8.29 0.18
C PHE A 384 -10.69 -7.59 1.49
N ALA A 385 -9.66 -8.10 2.15
CA ALA A 385 -9.09 -7.51 3.36
C ALA A 385 -8.63 -6.06 3.12
N HIS A 386 -8.25 -5.73 1.88
CA HIS A 386 -7.91 -4.37 1.48
C HIS A 386 -8.29 -4.11 0.02
N LEU A 387 -8.79 -2.91 -0.29
CA LEU A 387 -9.21 -2.52 -1.63
C LEU A 387 -8.06 -2.60 -2.63
N SER A 388 -6.86 -2.14 -2.24
CA SER A 388 -5.69 -2.16 -3.12
C SER A 388 -5.27 -3.56 -3.59
N ILE A 389 -5.57 -4.61 -2.82
CA ILE A 389 -5.33 -6.01 -3.23
C ILE A 389 -6.31 -6.40 -4.33
N LEU A 390 -7.59 -6.05 -4.17
CA LEU A 390 -8.58 -6.26 -5.23
C LEU A 390 -8.18 -5.48 -6.49
N GLU A 391 -7.85 -4.19 -6.35
CA GLU A 391 -7.44 -3.34 -7.47
C GLU A 391 -6.23 -3.91 -8.19
N PHE A 392 -5.23 -4.42 -7.45
CA PHE A 392 -4.09 -5.14 -8.02
C PHE A 392 -4.52 -6.38 -8.82
N LEU A 393 -5.37 -7.23 -8.26
CA LEU A 393 -5.84 -8.45 -8.94
C LEU A 393 -6.68 -8.13 -10.18
N VAL A 394 -7.48 -7.06 -10.15
CA VAL A 394 -8.25 -6.58 -11.31
C VAL A 394 -7.30 -6.08 -12.40
N VAL A 395 -6.30 -5.26 -12.06
CA VAL A 395 -5.30 -4.77 -13.03
C VAL A 395 -4.50 -5.95 -13.61
N GLN A 396 -4.07 -6.89 -12.76
CA GLN A 396 -3.38 -8.10 -13.20
C GLN A 396 -4.24 -8.91 -14.20
N SER A 397 -5.53 -9.09 -13.90
CA SER A 397 -6.43 -9.82 -14.79
C SER A 397 -6.67 -9.08 -16.11
N ALA A 398 -6.73 -7.74 -16.08
CA ALA A 398 -6.85 -6.94 -17.30
C ALA A 398 -5.64 -7.10 -18.21
N VAL A 399 -4.41 -7.05 -17.68
CA VAL A 399 -3.18 -7.24 -18.48
C VAL A 399 -3.00 -8.67 -18.97
N GLU A 400 -3.64 -9.64 -18.32
CA GLU A 400 -3.74 -11.04 -18.77
C GLU A 400 -4.86 -11.25 -19.81
N GLY A 401 -5.70 -10.24 -20.08
CA GLY A 401 -6.69 -10.23 -21.16
C GLY A 401 -8.15 -10.38 -20.72
N ASP A 402 -8.46 -10.30 -19.43
CA ASP A 402 -9.85 -10.38 -18.96
C ASP A 402 -10.59 -9.05 -19.14
N GLU A 403 -11.46 -8.98 -20.15
CA GLU A 403 -12.25 -7.78 -20.43
C GLU A 403 -13.23 -7.38 -19.32
N ARG A 404 -13.61 -8.30 -18.42
CA ARG A 404 -14.51 -7.97 -17.30
C ARG A 404 -13.85 -7.00 -16.32
N ALA A 405 -12.52 -7.00 -16.28
CA ALA A 405 -11.73 -6.01 -15.54
C ALA A 405 -11.81 -4.59 -16.13
N LEU A 406 -12.45 -4.41 -17.29
CA LEU A 406 -12.70 -3.12 -17.95
C LEU A 406 -14.18 -2.70 -17.90
N SER A 407 -15.01 -3.42 -17.15
CA SER A 407 -16.45 -3.16 -17.01
C SER A 407 -16.78 -1.81 -16.38
N HIS A 408 -15.88 -1.28 -15.54
CA HIS A 408 -16.07 -0.03 -14.81
C HIS A 408 -14.81 0.86 -14.88
N PRO A 409 -14.97 2.18 -14.65
CA PRO A 409 -13.83 3.09 -14.53
C PRO A 409 -12.83 2.66 -13.46
N TRP A 410 -11.56 2.64 -13.85
CA TRP A 410 -10.44 2.38 -12.96
C TRP A 410 -10.20 3.56 -12.03
N THR A 411 -9.84 3.26 -10.78
CA THR A 411 -9.40 4.28 -9.83
C THR A 411 -8.04 4.86 -10.23
N GLY A 412 -7.65 5.96 -9.58
CA GLY A 412 -6.29 6.47 -9.70
C GLY A 412 -5.23 5.44 -9.31
N PHE A 413 -5.49 4.62 -8.29
CA PHE A 413 -4.56 3.58 -7.85
C PHE A 413 -4.39 2.46 -8.89
N MET A 414 -5.47 1.98 -9.49
CA MET A 414 -5.42 0.99 -10.58
C MET A 414 -4.60 1.51 -11.79
N LYS A 415 -4.77 2.78 -12.14
CA LYS A 415 -3.98 3.41 -13.22
C LYS A 415 -2.51 3.50 -12.87
N GLN A 416 -2.17 3.86 -11.62
CA GLN A 416 -0.79 3.86 -11.14
C GLN A 416 -0.17 2.46 -11.18
N LEU A 417 -0.93 1.43 -10.78
CA LEU A 417 -0.50 0.04 -10.88
C LEU A 417 -0.25 -0.37 -12.34
N PHE A 418 -1.13 0.02 -13.27
CA PHE A 418 -0.97 -0.29 -14.68
C PHE A 418 0.24 0.41 -15.32
N ILE A 419 0.47 1.68 -15.01
CA ILE A 419 1.68 2.40 -15.45
C ILE A 419 2.93 1.73 -14.87
N SER A 420 2.91 1.41 -13.57
CA SER A 420 4.03 0.73 -12.91
C SER A 420 4.29 -0.67 -13.47
N TRP A 421 3.24 -1.40 -13.86
CA TRP A 421 3.34 -2.67 -14.57
C TRP A 421 4.11 -2.51 -15.87
N GLY A 422 3.80 -1.50 -16.68
CA GLY A 422 4.50 -1.30 -17.94
C GLY A 422 6.00 -0.99 -17.77
N TYR A 423 6.39 -0.29 -16.71
CA TYR A 423 7.81 -0.01 -16.44
C TYR A 423 8.53 -1.27 -15.97
N TYR A 424 7.85 -2.12 -15.20
CA TYR A 424 8.35 -3.42 -14.77
C TYR A 424 8.43 -4.42 -15.94
N ARG A 425 7.41 -4.47 -16.80
CA ARG A 425 7.21 -5.40 -17.92
C ARG A 425 7.19 -4.61 -19.23
N HIS A 426 8.36 -4.46 -19.84
CA HIS A 426 8.56 -3.65 -21.05
C HIS A 426 9.02 -4.46 -22.27
N GLY A 427 8.77 -5.78 -22.27
CA GLY A 427 9.01 -6.62 -23.44
C GLY A 427 8.06 -6.27 -24.60
N GLU A 428 8.38 -6.69 -25.83
CA GLU A 428 7.53 -6.40 -27.00
C GLU A 428 6.11 -6.95 -26.84
N GLU A 429 5.96 -8.13 -26.23
CA GLU A 429 4.65 -8.72 -25.93
C GLU A 429 3.84 -7.89 -24.94
N ASP A 430 4.47 -7.35 -23.89
CA ASP A 430 3.82 -6.51 -22.89
C ASP A 430 3.40 -5.15 -23.49
N LEU A 431 4.25 -4.59 -24.37
CA LEU A 431 3.91 -3.39 -25.13
C LEU A 431 2.70 -3.65 -26.06
N ALA A 432 2.65 -4.80 -26.72
CA ALA A 432 1.51 -5.19 -27.56
C ALA A 432 0.22 -5.33 -26.73
N LYS A 433 0.30 -5.95 -25.54
CA LYS A 433 -0.83 -6.04 -24.60
C LYS A 433 -1.31 -4.68 -24.14
N ALA A 434 -0.39 -3.79 -23.73
CA ALA A 434 -0.72 -2.43 -23.32
C ALA A 434 -1.42 -1.66 -24.45
N ARG A 435 -0.92 -1.77 -25.69
CA ARG A 435 -1.54 -1.16 -26.87
C ARG A 435 -2.94 -1.71 -27.13
N SER A 436 -3.09 -3.04 -27.11
CA SER A 436 -4.39 -3.70 -27.27
C SER A 436 -5.41 -3.21 -26.24
N LEU A 437 -5.02 -3.14 -24.97
CA LEU A 437 -5.86 -2.60 -23.91
C LEU A 437 -6.25 -1.16 -24.20
N LEU A 438 -5.28 -0.26 -24.39
CA LEU A 438 -5.51 1.18 -24.54
C LEU A 438 -6.30 1.55 -25.82
N THR A 439 -6.23 0.72 -26.85
CA THR A 439 -6.98 0.93 -28.11
C THR A 439 -8.38 0.32 -28.10
N SER A 440 -8.69 -0.54 -27.13
CA SER A 440 -10.02 -1.14 -27.01
C SER A 440 -11.10 -0.08 -26.76
N SER A 441 -12.31 -0.33 -27.27
CA SER A 441 -13.45 0.59 -27.08
C SER A 441 -13.78 0.78 -25.59
N LYS A 442 -13.66 -0.29 -24.79
CA LYS A 442 -13.89 -0.27 -23.33
C LYS A 442 -12.80 0.52 -22.57
N ALA A 443 -11.55 0.51 -23.02
CA ALA A 443 -10.50 1.26 -22.33
C ALA A 443 -10.68 2.78 -22.39
N ARG A 444 -11.31 3.30 -23.45
CA ARG A 444 -11.62 4.73 -23.55
C ARG A 444 -12.55 5.23 -22.44
N THR A 445 -13.44 4.36 -21.96
CA THR A 445 -14.37 4.68 -20.88
C THR A 445 -13.86 4.26 -19.51
N SER A 446 -13.01 3.23 -19.45
CA SER A 446 -12.65 2.58 -18.20
C SER A 446 -11.24 2.90 -17.72
N ILE A 447 -10.24 2.97 -18.61
CA ILE A 447 -8.84 3.20 -18.25
C ILE A 447 -8.47 4.67 -18.41
N LEU A 448 -8.90 5.30 -19.52
CA LEU A 448 -8.50 6.67 -19.86
C LEU A 448 -9.30 7.72 -19.05
N PRO A 449 -8.65 8.80 -18.59
CA PRO A 449 -7.26 9.17 -18.88
C PRO A 449 -6.30 8.45 -17.92
N LEU A 450 -5.08 8.14 -18.35
CA LEU A 450 -4.09 7.47 -17.49
C LEU A 450 -3.55 8.41 -16.41
N SER A 451 -3.57 9.71 -16.68
CA SER A 451 -3.16 10.76 -15.76
C SER A 451 -4.34 11.70 -15.48
N ASP A 452 -4.43 12.22 -14.27
CA ASP A 452 -5.44 13.22 -13.94
C ASP A 452 -5.20 14.51 -14.76
N TYR A 453 -6.27 15.08 -15.31
CA TYR A 453 -6.20 16.36 -16.00
C TYR A 453 -6.38 17.50 -15.00
N TRP A 454 -5.64 18.60 -15.19
CA TRP A 454 -5.82 19.80 -14.40
C TRP A 454 -6.90 20.67 -15.04
N ALA A 455 -8.00 20.93 -14.32
CA ALA A 455 -9.04 21.86 -14.77
C ALA A 455 -8.46 23.27 -14.98
N MET A 456 -7.60 23.71 -14.05
CA MET A 456 -6.69 24.82 -14.26
C MET A 456 -5.27 24.46 -13.80
N PRO A 457 -4.25 24.86 -14.58
CA PRO A 457 -2.85 24.68 -14.24
C PRO A 457 -2.55 25.41 -12.93
N PRO A 458 -1.89 24.76 -11.96
CA PRO A 458 -1.70 25.32 -10.63
C PRO A 458 -0.82 26.57 -10.69
N ARG A 459 -1.20 27.63 -9.98
CA ARG A 459 -0.30 28.77 -9.72
C ARG A 459 0.82 28.28 -8.81
N GLN A 460 1.99 27.98 -9.37
CA GLN A 460 3.13 27.44 -8.64
C GLN A 460 4.26 28.47 -8.54
N GLY A 461 4.84 28.64 -7.35
CA GLY A 461 6.09 29.40 -7.21
C GLY A 461 7.24 28.73 -7.98
N LEU A 462 8.26 29.51 -8.36
CA LEU A 462 9.40 29.04 -9.16
C LEU A 462 10.10 27.76 -8.62
N PRO A 463 10.25 27.55 -7.29
CA PRO A 463 10.76 26.29 -6.75
C PRO A 463 9.87 25.08 -7.06
N ASN A 464 8.55 25.25 -7.01
CA ASN A 464 7.59 24.18 -7.31
C ASN A 464 7.56 23.87 -8.81
N PHE A 465 7.71 24.87 -9.68
CA PHE A 465 7.89 24.66 -11.12
C PHE A 465 9.12 23.79 -11.42
N LYS A 466 10.26 24.09 -10.80
CA LYS A 466 11.47 23.26 -10.93
C LYS A 466 11.24 21.84 -10.42
N LEU A 467 10.49 21.69 -9.32
CA LEU A 467 10.11 20.38 -8.78
C LEU A 467 9.23 19.60 -9.75
N SER A 468 8.20 20.21 -10.34
CA SER A 468 7.33 19.59 -11.36
C SER A 468 8.15 19.10 -12.55
N ALA A 469 9.07 19.93 -13.05
CA ALA A 469 10.00 19.54 -14.10
C ALA A 469 10.91 18.35 -13.69
N THR A 470 11.27 18.23 -12.41
CA THR A 470 12.04 17.08 -11.88
C THR A 470 11.18 15.86 -11.48
N ARG A 471 9.87 15.99 -11.28
CA ARG A 471 8.98 14.84 -10.93
C ARG A 471 9.04 13.76 -12.01
N ARG A 472 9.22 14.15 -13.28
CA ARG A 472 9.45 13.24 -14.41
C ARG A 472 10.72 12.38 -14.29
N LEU A 473 11.70 12.80 -13.50
CA LEU A 473 12.96 12.08 -13.30
C LEU A 473 12.94 11.20 -12.04
N ASN A 474 12.01 11.43 -11.11
CA ASN A 474 12.00 10.68 -9.85
C ASN A 474 11.31 9.33 -10.02
N GLU A 475 12.10 8.27 -9.80
CA GLU A 475 11.75 6.86 -9.99
C GLU A 475 10.68 6.30 -9.02
N SER A 476 10.02 7.10 -8.16
CA SER A 476 9.08 6.56 -7.17
C SER A 476 7.80 7.37 -6.99
N GLY A 477 6.66 6.74 -7.32
CA GLY A 477 5.38 6.95 -6.65
C GLY A 477 4.38 7.94 -7.28
N SER A 478 3.17 7.45 -7.52
CA SER A 478 1.86 8.15 -7.67
C SER A 478 1.62 9.18 -8.79
N SER A 479 2.64 9.62 -9.52
CA SER A 479 2.46 10.63 -10.59
C SER A 479 3.36 10.42 -11.81
N ARG A 480 3.76 9.16 -12.05
CA ARG A 480 4.55 8.79 -13.21
C ARG A 480 3.64 8.78 -14.45
N LEU A 481 4.15 9.31 -15.56
CA LEU A 481 3.44 9.37 -16.84
C LEU A 481 3.42 8.01 -17.54
N ALA A 482 2.53 7.86 -18.52
CA ALA A 482 2.55 6.67 -19.36
C ALA A 482 3.90 6.56 -20.10
N ILE A 483 4.29 5.33 -20.38
CA ILE A 483 5.54 5.00 -21.06
C ILE A 483 5.54 5.62 -22.46
N PRO A 484 6.61 6.29 -22.91
CA PRO A 484 6.64 6.98 -24.20
C PRO A 484 6.22 6.11 -25.38
N GLN A 485 6.58 4.82 -25.38
CA GLN A 485 6.21 3.85 -26.42
C GLN A 485 4.69 3.65 -26.55
N TRP A 486 3.91 3.88 -25.49
CA TRP A 486 2.45 3.77 -25.49
C TRP A 486 1.78 4.99 -26.14
N ARG A 487 2.49 6.13 -26.20
CA ARG A 487 1.97 7.38 -26.80
C ARG A 487 1.57 7.20 -28.27
N THR A 488 2.23 6.28 -28.97
CA THR A 488 1.93 5.95 -30.38
C THR A 488 0.48 5.57 -30.64
N SER A 489 -0.19 4.96 -29.65
CA SER A 489 -1.59 4.52 -29.77
C SER A 489 -2.58 5.50 -29.15
N ASN A 490 -2.09 6.50 -28.40
CA ASN A 490 -2.90 7.44 -27.64
C ASN A 490 -2.94 8.85 -28.27
N ILE A 491 -2.17 9.08 -29.34
CA ILE A 491 -2.19 10.35 -30.07
C ILE A 491 -2.75 10.13 -31.47
N SER A 492 -3.72 10.97 -31.83
CA SER A 492 -4.29 11.00 -33.18
C SER A 492 -4.27 12.42 -33.73
N LEU A 493 -4.11 12.54 -35.04
CA LEU A 493 -4.03 13.81 -35.74
C LEU A 493 -5.25 13.99 -36.64
N ASP A 494 -6.01 15.06 -36.40
CA ASP A 494 -7.10 15.47 -37.27
C ASP A 494 -6.68 16.71 -38.05
N LYS A 495 -6.69 16.65 -39.39
CA LYS A 495 -6.37 17.79 -40.24
C LYS A 495 -7.66 18.45 -40.73
N SER A 496 -7.80 19.76 -40.49
CA SER A 496 -8.91 20.57 -40.99
C SER A 496 -8.38 21.87 -41.58
N GLY A 497 -8.35 21.98 -42.91
CA GLY A 497 -7.72 23.08 -43.63
C GLY A 497 -6.22 23.21 -43.31
N ASP A 498 -5.80 24.42 -42.94
CA ASP A 498 -4.42 24.76 -42.52
C ASP A 498 -4.15 24.50 -41.03
N SER A 499 -5.11 23.92 -40.32
CA SER A 499 -5.01 23.56 -38.91
C SER A 499 -4.83 22.05 -38.72
N ILE A 500 -3.96 21.69 -37.79
CA ILE A 500 -3.78 20.32 -37.32
C ILE A 500 -4.23 20.29 -35.87
N THR A 501 -5.12 19.35 -35.54
CA THR A 501 -5.54 19.07 -34.17
C THR A 501 -4.86 17.79 -33.70
N VAL A 502 -4.05 17.88 -32.66
CA VAL A 502 -3.45 16.72 -31.99
C VAL A 502 -4.37 16.32 -30.84
N ASN A 503 -5.05 15.19 -30.96
CA ASN A 503 -5.83 14.63 -29.86
C ASN A 503 -4.92 13.74 -29.01
N ASP A 504 -4.69 14.14 -27.76
CA ASP A 504 -3.97 13.37 -26.75
C ASP A 504 -4.99 12.69 -25.82
N HIS A 505 -5.26 11.41 -26.12
CA HIS A 505 -6.22 10.60 -25.38
C HIS A 505 -5.74 10.23 -23.97
N GLU A 506 -4.44 10.34 -23.68
CA GLU A 506 -3.88 10.05 -22.35
C GLU A 506 -4.35 11.06 -21.31
N PHE A 507 -4.48 12.33 -21.72
CA PHE A 507 -4.89 13.45 -20.85
C PHE A 507 -6.28 13.99 -21.20
N PHE A 508 -6.93 13.43 -22.22
CA PHE A 508 -8.14 13.99 -22.84
C PHE A 508 -7.99 15.46 -23.25
N LEU A 509 -6.88 15.76 -23.93
CA LEU A 509 -6.57 17.10 -24.41
C LEU A 509 -6.60 17.14 -25.94
N LYS A 510 -7.11 18.23 -26.49
CA LYS A 510 -7.01 18.53 -27.93
C LYS A 510 -6.14 19.75 -28.13
N TRP A 511 -5.06 19.59 -28.87
CA TRP A 511 -4.12 20.66 -29.17
C TRP A 511 -4.35 21.16 -30.57
N HIS A 512 -4.57 22.45 -30.73
CA HIS A 512 -4.64 23.07 -32.05
C HIS A 512 -3.27 23.62 -32.43
N THR A 513 -2.82 23.39 -33.66
CA THR A 513 -1.67 24.07 -34.25
C THR A 513 -2.07 24.64 -35.60
N GLN A 514 -1.75 25.91 -35.83
CA GLN A 514 -1.94 26.60 -37.11
C GLN A 514 -0.61 26.59 -37.86
N SER A 515 -0.66 26.35 -39.17
CA SER A 515 0.51 26.53 -40.04
C SER A 515 1.02 27.97 -39.94
N VAL A 516 2.30 28.15 -39.60
CA VAL A 516 2.92 29.47 -39.39
C VAL A 516 2.96 30.21 -40.73
N VAL A 517 2.23 31.32 -40.84
CA VAL A 517 2.43 32.31 -41.91
C VAL A 517 3.74 33.05 -41.62
N GLN A 518 4.70 32.98 -42.55
CA GLN A 518 5.95 33.75 -42.46
C GLN A 518 5.64 35.25 -42.39
N ALA A 519 5.97 35.90 -41.28
CA ALA A 519 5.95 37.36 -41.19
C ALA A 519 7.11 37.92 -42.03
N GLY A 520 6.77 38.80 -42.98
CA GLY A 520 7.72 39.49 -43.83
C GLY A 520 8.74 40.31 -43.02
N SER A 521 9.92 40.45 -43.61
CA SER A 521 11.08 41.16 -43.08
C SER A 521 10.78 42.60 -42.63
N GLY A 522 10.78 42.87 -41.33
CA GLY A 522 10.69 44.22 -40.78
C GLY A 522 10.22 44.25 -39.33
N GLY A 523 11.13 43.88 -38.41
CA GLY A 523 10.87 43.76 -36.97
C GLY A 523 10.88 42.31 -36.53
N MET A 524 11.60 42.00 -35.44
CA MET A 524 11.71 40.64 -34.89
C MET A 524 10.40 40.29 -34.16
N MET A 525 9.31 40.16 -34.91
CA MET A 525 8.05 39.64 -34.37
C MET A 525 8.28 38.16 -34.11
N MET A 526 8.58 37.80 -32.86
CA MET A 526 8.64 36.40 -32.48
C MET A 526 7.28 35.79 -32.79
N THR A 527 7.25 34.77 -33.64
CA THR A 527 6.04 34.00 -33.93
C THR A 527 5.58 33.32 -32.64
N LEU A 528 4.85 34.05 -31.79
CA LEU A 528 4.03 33.48 -30.75
C LEU A 528 2.93 32.74 -31.49
N THR A 529 2.99 31.41 -31.53
CA THR A 529 1.95 30.63 -32.17
C THR A 529 0.62 30.94 -31.48
N SER A 530 -0.26 31.63 -32.21
CA SER A 530 -1.54 32.17 -31.73
C SER A 530 -2.57 31.10 -31.34
N ALA A 531 -2.25 29.81 -31.48
CA ALA A 531 -3.25 28.76 -31.43
C ALA A 531 -2.94 27.58 -30.51
N GLN A 532 -2.00 27.67 -29.56
CA GLN A 532 -1.87 26.62 -28.54
C GLN A 532 -2.99 26.70 -27.51
N GLN A 533 -4.11 26.08 -27.84
CA GLN A 533 -5.24 25.99 -26.93
C GLN A 533 -5.57 24.52 -26.73
N ILE A 534 -5.67 24.13 -25.46
CA ILE A 534 -6.18 22.83 -25.07
C ILE A 534 -7.68 22.97 -24.83
N ASN A 535 -8.47 22.14 -25.50
CA ASN A 535 -9.86 21.88 -25.09
C ASN A 535 -9.88 20.72 -24.09
N ALA A 536 -10.18 21.02 -22.81
CA ALA A 536 -10.42 20.03 -21.77
C ALA A 536 -11.90 19.56 -21.83
N ARG A 537 -12.28 18.54 -21.04
CA ARG A 537 -13.66 18.03 -20.96
C ARG A 537 -14.76 19.09 -20.71
N SER A 538 -14.41 20.33 -20.34
CA SER A 538 -15.33 21.41 -19.96
C SER A 538 -15.51 22.53 -21.00
N ASP A 539 -15.16 22.30 -22.28
CA ASP A 539 -15.23 23.29 -23.37
C ASP A 539 -14.46 24.62 -23.10
N ALA A 540 -13.50 24.58 -22.17
CA ALA A 540 -12.70 25.73 -21.78
C ALA A 540 -11.32 25.66 -22.43
N TYR A 541 -11.01 26.66 -23.26
CA TYR A 541 -9.69 26.82 -23.85
C TYR A 541 -8.70 27.38 -22.84
N ARG A 542 -7.51 26.75 -22.72
CA ARG A 542 -6.39 27.27 -21.93
C ARG A 542 -5.04 26.93 -22.54
N PHE A 543 -4.00 27.65 -22.10
CA PHE A 543 -2.61 27.26 -22.37
C PHE A 543 -2.26 25.96 -21.63
N PRO A 544 -1.34 25.15 -22.19
CA PRO A 544 -0.83 23.94 -21.54
C PRO A 544 -0.02 24.25 -20.30
N SER A 545 0.04 23.31 -19.37
CA SER A 545 1.10 23.31 -18.38
C SER A 545 2.43 22.90 -19.02
N TYR A 546 3.54 23.15 -18.34
CA TYR A 546 4.87 22.66 -18.71
C TYR A 546 4.87 21.15 -18.87
N ASP A 547 4.19 20.44 -17.97
CA ASP A 547 4.07 18.99 -18.05
C ASP A 547 3.24 18.58 -19.26
N GLU A 548 2.11 19.21 -19.54
CA GLU A 548 1.33 18.88 -20.73
C GLU A 548 2.12 19.15 -22.03
N PHE A 549 2.91 20.22 -22.08
CA PHE A 549 3.75 20.55 -23.23
C PHE A 549 4.86 19.53 -23.45
N ILE A 550 5.57 19.11 -22.41
CA ILE A 550 6.59 18.05 -22.57
C ILE A 550 5.94 16.75 -23.01
N SER A 551 4.79 16.38 -22.43
CA SER A 551 4.05 15.19 -22.83
C SER A 551 3.72 15.25 -24.34
N LEU A 552 3.27 16.40 -24.85
CA LEU A 552 3.02 16.60 -26.28
C LEU A 552 4.29 16.35 -27.11
N VAL A 553 5.43 16.92 -26.71
CA VAL A 553 6.72 16.74 -27.41
C VAL A 553 7.12 15.26 -27.48
N GLU A 554 7.04 14.55 -26.36
CA GLU A 554 7.35 13.12 -26.27
C GLU A 554 6.41 12.30 -27.18
N GLY A 555 5.13 12.64 -27.14
CA GLY A 555 4.09 11.96 -27.91
C GLY A 555 4.23 12.17 -29.41
N LEU A 556 4.44 13.41 -29.85
CA LEU A 556 4.72 13.73 -31.26
C LEU A 556 5.99 13.05 -31.75
N ASN A 557 7.03 13.00 -30.92
CA ASN A 557 8.24 12.26 -31.25
C ASN A 557 7.99 10.75 -31.41
N ALA A 558 7.18 10.17 -30.53
CA ALA A 558 6.84 8.74 -30.59
C ALA A 558 6.11 8.36 -31.90
N ILE A 559 5.25 9.24 -32.45
CA ILE A 559 4.57 9.02 -33.73
C ILE A 559 5.35 9.56 -34.95
N GLY A 560 6.59 10.02 -34.76
CA GLY A 560 7.43 10.56 -35.85
C GLY A 560 6.92 11.88 -36.43
N LYS A 561 6.23 12.70 -35.62
CA LYS A 561 5.65 14.00 -35.97
C LYS A 561 6.23 15.17 -35.16
N SER A 562 7.50 15.05 -34.78
CA SER A 562 8.25 16.09 -34.05
C SER A 562 8.34 17.41 -34.81
N ASP A 563 8.21 17.38 -36.13
CA ASP A 563 8.21 18.51 -37.05
C ASP A 563 7.02 19.46 -36.84
N LEU A 564 5.93 19.01 -36.21
CA LEU A 564 4.79 19.88 -35.86
C LEU A 564 5.13 20.94 -34.80
N LEU A 565 6.27 20.79 -34.10
CA LEU A 565 6.79 21.79 -33.16
C LEU A 565 8.16 22.24 -33.67
N ASN A 566 8.28 23.51 -34.09
CA ASN A 566 9.54 24.04 -34.61
C ASN A 566 10.52 24.44 -33.49
N ASP A 567 11.81 24.17 -33.70
CA ASP A 567 12.87 24.66 -32.81
C ASP A 567 12.97 26.19 -32.87
N GLY A 568 13.27 26.82 -31.73
CA GLY A 568 13.40 28.26 -31.61
C GLY A 568 12.11 29.07 -31.62
N VAL A 569 10.94 28.40 -31.69
CA VAL A 569 9.62 29.02 -31.49
C VAL A 569 9.28 29.05 -30.01
N PHE A 570 8.74 30.17 -29.54
CA PHE A 570 8.29 30.33 -28.17
C PHE A 570 6.81 29.95 -28.03
N PHE A 571 6.54 29.10 -27.05
CA PHE A 571 5.23 28.57 -26.73
C PHE A 571 4.79 29.05 -25.35
N PRO A 572 3.65 29.74 -25.23
CA PRO A 572 3.13 30.14 -23.95
C PRO A 572 2.64 28.93 -23.15
N ILE A 573 3.07 28.84 -21.90
CA ILE A 573 2.51 27.88 -20.95
C ILE A 573 1.77 28.64 -19.84
N SER A 574 0.88 27.91 -19.20
CA SER A 574 -0.05 28.42 -18.21
C SER A 574 0.49 28.40 -16.77
N ASP A 575 1.61 27.71 -16.53
CA ASP A 575 2.32 27.79 -15.25
C ASP A 575 2.79 29.23 -15.03
N THR A 576 2.33 29.85 -13.94
CA THR A 576 2.69 31.23 -13.59
C THR A 576 3.44 31.26 -12.26
N PRO A 577 4.69 31.76 -12.20
CA PRO A 577 5.42 32.00 -10.95
C PRO A 577 4.93 33.26 -10.23
N GLY A 578 3.62 33.35 -9.99
CA GLY A 578 2.93 34.51 -9.40
C GLY A 578 2.04 35.28 -10.39
N GLU A 579 1.30 36.27 -9.91
CA GLU A 579 0.18 36.89 -10.65
C GLU A 579 0.55 37.73 -11.88
N LYS A 580 1.82 38.13 -12.03
CA LYS A 580 2.28 39.05 -13.10
C LYS A 580 3.41 38.49 -13.96
N ARG A 581 3.69 37.19 -13.86
CA ARG A 581 4.81 36.53 -14.53
C ARG A 581 4.28 35.39 -15.37
N HIS A 582 4.68 35.38 -16.63
CA HIS A 582 4.32 34.32 -17.57
C HIS A 582 5.56 33.50 -17.91
N LEU A 583 5.33 32.23 -18.22
CA LEU A 583 6.37 31.34 -18.69
C LEU A 583 6.19 31.07 -20.19
N LEU A 584 7.33 31.05 -20.88
CA LEU A 584 7.43 30.64 -22.27
C LEU A 584 8.40 29.46 -22.34
N VAL A 585 8.14 28.52 -23.24
CA VAL A 585 9.08 27.43 -23.54
C VAL A 585 9.50 27.48 -25.00
N SER A 586 10.76 27.13 -25.28
CA SER A 586 11.27 26.94 -26.64
C SER A 586 12.00 25.61 -26.72
N LEU A 587 11.88 24.94 -27.86
CA LEU A 587 12.65 23.75 -28.18
C LEU A 587 13.98 24.12 -28.86
N GLY A 588 15.00 23.29 -28.66
CA GLY A 588 16.35 23.49 -29.16
C GLY A 588 17.29 24.22 -28.19
N LYS A 589 18.40 24.76 -28.72
CA LYS A 589 19.40 25.51 -27.95
C LYS A 589 18.80 26.78 -27.36
N ALA A 590 19.24 27.13 -26.15
CA ALA A 590 18.82 28.36 -25.50
C ALA A 590 19.28 29.56 -26.34
N ARG A 591 18.33 30.44 -26.65
CA ARG A 591 18.60 31.73 -27.28
C ARG A 591 18.73 32.83 -26.23
N GLU A 592 19.71 33.71 -26.41
CA GLU A 592 19.79 34.96 -25.67
C GLU A 592 18.69 35.90 -26.18
N THR A 593 17.89 36.46 -25.27
CA THR A 593 16.76 37.34 -25.62
C THR A 593 17.01 38.79 -25.22
N GLY A 594 18.28 39.24 -25.22
CA GLY A 594 18.64 40.64 -24.93
C GLY A 594 18.18 41.17 -23.56
N GLY A 595 18.09 40.32 -22.53
CA GLY A 595 17.70 40.71 -21.16
C GLY A 595 16.20 40.83 -20.89
N ILE A 596 15.35 40.59 -21.89
CA ILE A 596 13.88 40.74 -21.79
C ILE A 596 13.21 39.53 -21.12
N THR A 597 13.85 38.37 -21.18
CA THR A 597 13.40 37.17 -20.48
C THR A 597 14.51 36.63 -19.59
N LYS A 598 14.12 36.01 -18.48
CA LYS A 598 15.04 35.32 -17.58
C LYS A 598 14.93 33.82 -17.83
N ILE A 599 16.03 33.18 -18.18
CA ILE A 599 16.04 31.71 -18.28
C ILE A 599 15.85 31.13 -16.87
N VAL A 600 14.80 30.33 -16.71
CA VAL A 600 14.49 29.66 -15.44
C VAL A 600 14.85 28.19 -15.43
N ASP A 601 14.91 27.57 -16.62
CA ASP A 601 15.35 26.20 -16.85
C ASP A 601 16.00 26.12 -18.24
N LYS A 602 17.27 25.69 -18.29
CA LYS A 602 18.09 25.80 -19.51
C LYS A 602 18.32 24.43 -20.14
N GLU A 603 17.99 24.30 -21.43
CA GLU A 603 18.39 23.19 -22.31
C GLU A 603 18.16 21.79 -21.72
N ARG A 604 17.03 21.59 -21.03
CA ARG A 604 16.67 20.30 -20.45
C ARG A 604 16.39 19.29 -21.56
N LEU A 605 17.03 18.13 -21.52
CA LEU A 605 16.71 17.04 -22.44
C LEU A 605 15.28 16.54 -22.22
N VAL A 606 14.47 16.47 -23.26
CA VAL A 606 13.13 15.87 -23.21
C VAL A 606 13.27 14.35 -23.37
N SER A 607 12.71 13.59 -22.42
CA SER A 607 12.86 12.13 -22.34
C SER A 607 12.46 11.45 -23.65
N ALA A 608 13.16 10.38 -24.03
CA ALA A 608 12.94 9.63 -25.27
C ALA A 608 13.05 10.47 -26.58
N THR A 609 13.58 11.69 -26.52
CA THR A 609 13.84 12.54 -27.70
C THR A 609 15.30 13.02 -27.71
N ARG A 610 15.74 13.57 -28.85
CA ARG A 610 17.03 14.29 -28.96
C ARG A 610 16.90 15.80 -28.74
N ARG A 611 15.70 16.28 -28.38
CA ARG A 611 15.41 17.71 -28.28
C ARG A 611 15.62 18.20 -26.86
N THR A 612 16.07 19.43 -26.75
CA THR A 612 16.15 20.16 -25.49
C THR A 612 15.02 21.18 -25.39
N ILE A 613 14.56 21.46 -24.17
CA ILE A 613 13.58 22.50 -23.87
C ILE A 613 14.22 23.55 -22.96
N THR A 614 13.99 24.82 -23.26
CA THR A 614 14.39 25.95 -22.43
C THR A 614 13.16 26.71 -21.99
N CYS A 615 13.03 26.98 -20.69
CA CYS A 615 11.95 27.75 -20.11
C CYS A 615 12.43 29.15 -19.73
N TYR A 616 11.60 30.13 -20.04
CA TYR A 616 11.84 31.56 -19.92
C TYR A 616 10.74 32.21 -19.08
N GLU A 617 11.12 33.09 -18.18
CA GLU A 617 10.21 33.96 -17.41
C GLU A 617 10.20 35.35 -18.05
N THR A 618 9.00 35.89 -18.29
CA THR A 618 8.79 37.26 -18.77
C THR A 618 8.11 38.13 -17.72
N GLY A 619 8.56 39.40 -17.65
CA GLY A 619 8.15 40.37 -16.62
C GLY A 619 6.89 41.18 -16.94
N GLN A 620 6.41 41.19 -18.19
CA GLN A 620 5.16 41.84 -18.58
C GLN A 620 4.53 41.11 -19.78
N ALA A 621 3.39 40.47 -19.58
CA ALA A 621 2.48 40.14 -20.67
C ALA A 621 1.06 40.49 -20.23
N GLN A 622 0.26 41.07 -21.12
CA GLN A 622 -1.18 41.18 -20.93
C GLN A 622 -1.84 40.02 -21.67
N SER A 623 -2.53 39.15 -20.93
CA SER A 623 -3.41 38.16 -21.55
C SER A 623 -4.69 38.86 -22.00
N HIS A 624 -5.00 38.85 -23.30
CA HIS A 624 -6.29 39.29 -23.80
C HIS A 624 -7.15 38.05 -24.11
N LYS A 625 -8.37 38.01 -23.54
CA LYS A 625 -9.41 37.08 -23.98
C LYS A 625 -10.12 37.70 -25.18
N TYR A 626 -9.93 37.13 -26.37
CA TYR A 626 -10.69 37.51 -27.56
C TYR A 626 -11.70 36.38 -27.86
N GLY A 627 -12.94 36.52 -27.41
CA GLY A 627 -13.97 35.50 -27.63
C GLY A 627 -13.59 34.12 -27.04
N SER A 628 -13.79 33.04 -27.80
CA SER A 628 -13.37 31.67 -27.42
C SER A 628 -11.85 31.45 -27.50
N GLN A 629 -11.06 32.46 -27.89
CA GLN A 629 -9.62 32.36 -28.04
C GLN A 629 -8.88 33.13 -26.94
N THR A 630 -7.87 32.47 -26.34
CA THR A 630 -6.92 33.14 -25.44
C THR A 630 -5.66 33.46 -26.23
N SER A 631 -5.29 34.75 -26.31
CA SER A 631 -4.06 35.20 -26.94
C SER A 631 -3.19 35.93 -25.91
N VAL A 632 -1.89 35.63 -25.91
CA VAL A 632 -0.90 36.40 -25.15
C VAL A 632 -0.10 37.20 -26.16
N GLN A 633 -0.29 38.52 -26.17
CA GLN A 633 0.60 39.43 -26.89
C GLN A 633 1.70 39.85 -25.93
N VAL A 634 2.94 39.41 -26.21
CA VAL A 634 4.12 39.95 -25.54
C VAL A 634 4.60 41.13 -26.38
N TRP A 635 4.41 42.34 -25.87
CA TRP A 635 4.87 43.57 -26.54
C TRP A 635 6.37 43.74 -26.33
N TRP A 636 7.11 43.87 -27.43
CA TRP A 636 8.53 44.21 -27.43
C TRP A 636 8.63 45.72 -27.68
N ILE A 637 9.19 46.46 -26.73
CA ILE A 637 9.65 47.83 -26.98
C ILE A 637 11.17 47.75 -26.95
N ASP A 638 11.80 47.83 -28.12
CA ASP A 638 13.24 48.11 -28.18
C ASP A 638 13.45 49.47 -27.52
N LYS A 639 14.11 49.48 -26.36
CA LYS A 639 14.72 50.71 -25.86
C LYS A 639 16.03 50.88 -26.61
N HIS A 640 16.02 51.80 -27.58
CA HIS A 640 17.22 52.38 -28.18
C HIS A 640 18.19 52.91 -27.12
#